data_AF-A0A256SRM9-F1
#
_entry.id   AF-A0A256SRM9-F1
#
_cell.length_a   1.000
_cell.length_b   1.000
_cell.length_c   1.000
_cell.angle_alpha   90.00
_cell.angle_beta   90.00
_cell.angle_gamma   90.00
#
_symmetry.space_group_name_H-M   'P 1'
#
loop_
_entity.id
_entity.type
_entity.pdbx_description
1 polymer ?
#
loop_
_entity_poly.entity_id
_entity_poly.type
_entity_poly.pdbx_seq_one_letter_code
_entity_poly.pdbx_strand_id
1 'polypeptide(L)'
;MSGVNTLTRTFKIRNYKIDDYQNLSKLKKDYDLDTVFIADDSEWGTSQSHSNDTDYRNQDDIISHQYVIKYAEYPPLGIVIYRQPEDKPFSFWDLISVVRYYLNHVGYCEEYTDSDYQRLARQLGLKEDKIKEKLNKSNRVPPVVYVGFFAGVDITAYSDWQKYLDIQGKSKTDPNFITLNKQEFFSNPYSILVTNANSRRIKYPITIKFVDTMPLGPQGGLAALGAIVDQKKLNTKDWDLEDKLISFEEFNDPYNGGYYKSHMRSLLEKRPNDYLNYALGDSEVTLKYLDFFMGNVIDVYNEELIKNVHIPATVTSLADEISSHYSQEPYDSKTVKNIFQDIFRGIDVDQYLRPELYNQEPPKDTEEWIKVLTNAVDGSDDFEFQKLFVEKLKSYFARDTLAYKKSKKGYIYQKLVGSAPAKNQKGSPSILADRINFKKLYEDNPEFDVSNLINQKIKVSKPKFVISTRLRNQYADHAHQFNYTRNNVPPTIDNILTKLNNASIYSTVSWFNNKDVISWTPEIFLTTQLNFDQMRKGYNFIESSAVDKKHKKGSHDQFSVHPDDVYNDGFNMAKQAYVGGMNLAFNPGIITSAFKYKYDIDLKSSYVDAGHLIPDFRLDCKPILDVHDLDSNILKNYRKNSQYFVNGAFTIGVANVSYHFPDNVKRVSVGYKPLIKDQGPAYVQQANQVNMTVTDIINIIEHGGTVRVHRIIIPQQKTLNGHVTCLAPIGKMQHWSLIHRNEAKAKRDKFDSNSDEYRKYDALQLFYKLLGNGGYGKSGQGLGTGGTRDFLTGNTMYVPFSRNTNPFTAAQYTSIARYQVNALMDLVEETYPNSLIPSITTDGFIFCSNNLLVEETIRTKCEKCFDKNWVLVNKENFNGQFFELKSHNHDQKYTTTALINIRTRFNMTEDNHIKALVGLQPNSWTTDRLIKLLEKDTVTFKVDDFRMQSINDMKHSIDNKHYTSMRTWKQSKWINLSPDDTYQPIGFIPQGDFGYYLTRPFSSIEELMTYRKELKNYRSLFPNFRKKYAEQFMKLDQTVRDYHHGELIEKHVSWVKDDVYLKGKSYLEILENYKKEYVQKVMLRYLAQHSDEYDLKLIYNDLFQDRYKEFKSFNRALKRNKDQFINPLCVLRENIIDTLRTYRIQD
;
A
#
# COMPACT_ATOMS: atom_id res chain seq x y z
N MET A 1 -36.74 27.40 10.68
CA MET A 1 -36.04 26.71 9.57
C MET A 1 -36.97 25.75 8.80
N SER A 2 -38.24 26.12 8.60
CA SER A 2 -39.22 25.30 7.86
C SER A 2 -38.94 25.22 6.35
N GLY A 3 -38.18 26.18 5.79
CA GLY A 3 -37.86 26.25 4.35
C GLY A 3 -36.73 25.34 3.84
N VAL A 4 -36.37 24.27 4.56
CA VAL A 4 -35.32 23.29 4.15
C VAL A 4 -35.85 21.84 4.16
N ASN A 5 -37.14 21.65 4.42
CA ASN A 5 -37.80 20.34 4.33
C ASN A 5 -38.39 20.08 2.93
N THR A 6 -38.31 21.07 2.04
CA THR A 6 -38.74 21.01 0.65
C THR A 6 -37.58 21.39 -0.26
N LEU A 7 -37.50 20.74 -1.42
CA LEU A 7 -36.54 21.10 -2.45
C LEU A 7 -37.01 22.36 -3.17
N THR A 8 -36.12 23.34 -3.30
CA THR A 8 -36.41 24.62 -3.99
C THR A 8 -36.23 24.53 -5.50
N ARG A 9 -35.44 23.56 -5.96
CA ARG A 9 -35.23 23.25 -7.37
C ARG A 9 -36.24 22.23 -7.87
N THR A 10 -36.49 22.21 -9.18
CA THR A 10 -37.21 21.12 -9.83
C THR A 10 -36.46 19.82 -9.62
N PHE A 11 -37.17 18.73 -9.32
CA PHE A 11 -36.54 17.44 -9.02
C PHE A 11 -37.37 16.25 -9.50
N LYS A 12 -36.70 15.11 -9.64
CA LYS A 12 -37.29 13.78 -9.86
C LYS A 12 -36.76 12.81 -8.80
N ILE A 13 -37.55 11.80 -8.48
CA ILE A 13 -37.18 10.76 -7.52
C ILE A 13 -37.26 9.37 -8.14
N ARG A 14 -36.44 8.47 -7.63
CA ARG A 14 -36.46 7.03 -7.93
C ARG A 14 -36.44 6.25 -6.62
N ASN A 15 -37.43 5.39 -6.41
CA ASN A 15 -37.46 4.52 -5.25
C ASN A 15 -36.58 3.27 -5.50
N TYR A 16 -35.83 2.88 -4.48
CA TYR A 16 -35.00 1.67 -4.50
C TYR A 16 -35.52 0.66 -3.48
N LYS A 17 -35.21 -0.63 -3.67
CA LYS A 17 -35.61 -1.66 -2.70
C LYS A 17 -34.64 -1.63 -1.52
N ILE A 18 -35.15 -1.89 -0.31
CA ILE A 18 -34.30 -2.00 0.89
C ILE A 18 -33.28 -3.13 0.72
N ASP A 19 -33.66 -4.21 0.04
CA ASP A 19 -32.81 -5.37 -0.24
C ASP A 19 -31.57 -5.04 -1.09
N ASP A 20 -31.55 -3.90 -1.77
CA ASP A 20 -30.38 -3.46 -2.54
C ASP A 20 -29.26 -2.90 -1.63
N TYR A 21 -29.54 -2.66 -0.34
CA TYR A 21 -28.63 -2.03 0.64
C TYR A 21 -28.74 -2.68 2.03
N GLN A 22 -28.70 -4.01 2.08
CA GLN A 22 -28.94 -4.78 3.31
C GLN A 22 -27.88 -4.55 4.40
N ASN A 23 -26.62 -4.33 4.02
CA ASN A 23 -25.53 -4.16 4.99
C ASN A 23 -25.64 -2.78 5.65
N LEU A 24 -25.78 -1.70 4.86
CA LEU A 24 -25.99 -0.35 5.36
C LEU A 24 -27.24 -0.24 6.24
N SER A 25 -28.27 -1.04 5.95
CA SER A 25 -29.52 -1.02 6.72
C SER A 25 -29.37 -1.47 8.17
N LYS A 26 -28.39 -2.32 8.46
CA LYS A 26 -28.17 -2.91 9.78
C LYS A 26 -27.15 -2.14 10.63
N LEU A 27 -26.38 -1.23 10.02
CA LEU A 27 -25.24 -0.54 10.66
C LEU A 27 -25.62 0.25 11.93
N LYS A 28 -26.73 1.00 11.92
CA LYS A 28 -27.20 1.74 13.11
C LYS A 28 -27.60 0.78 14.23
N LYS A 29 -28.41 -0.23 13.91
CA LYS A 29 -29.03 -1.13 14.89
C LYS A 29 -28.05 -2.13 15.50
N ASP A 30 -27.23 -2.75 14.65
CA ASP A 30 -26.42 -3.89 15.05
C ASP A 30 -24.99 -3.48 15.44
N TYR A 31 -24.52 -2.31 14.99
CA TYR A 31 -23.12 -1.87 15.14
C TYR A 31 -22.95 -0.42 15.62
N ASP A 32 -24.02 0.27 16.03
CA ASP A 32 -24.02 1.66 16.55
C ASP A 32 -23.41 2.71 15.59
N LEU A 33 -23.43 2.43 14.28
CA LEU A 33 -22.95 3.37 13.26
C LEU A 33 -24.12 4.22 12.74
N ASP A 34 -24.51 5.23 13.51
CA ASP A 34 -25.60 6.15 13.19
C ASP A 34 -25.17 7.22 12.17
N THR A 35 -25.45 6.98 10.88
CA THR A 35 -24.98 7.83 9.79
C THR A 35 -25.90 7.75 8.58
N VAL A 36 -26.15 8.90 7.93
CA VAL A 36 -26.81 8.99 6.62
C VAL A 36 -25.75 8.85 5.54
N PHE A 37 -25.92 7.87 4.64
CA PHE A 37 -25.04 7.70 3.48
C PHE A 37 -25.65 8.41 2.27
N ILE A 38 -24.83 9.21 1.58
CA ILE A 38 -25.21 9.90 0.36
C ILE A 38 -24.11 9.72 -0.67
N ALA A 39 -24.44 9.12 -1.81
CA ALA A 39 -23.60 9.19 -3.00
C ALA A 39 -24.10 10.28 -3.93
N ASP A 40 -23.20 11.04 -4.55
CA ASP A 40 -23.57 12.07 -5.50
C ASP A 40 -22.80 11.96 -6.81
N ASP A 41 -23.30 12.67 -7.82
CA ASP A 41 -22.70 12.88 -9.13
C ASP A 41 -23.35 14.13 -9.78
N SER A 42 -22.80 14.62 -10.90
CA SER A 42 -23.31 15.80 -11.60
C SER A 42 -23.15 15.70 -13.12
N GLU A 43 -24.15 16.21 -13.86
CA GLU A 43 -24.11 16.26 -15.33
C GLU A 43 -23.98 17.69 -15.87
N TRP A 44 -23.24 17.85 -16.97
CA TRP A 44 -22.99 19.12 -17.64
C TRP A 44 -23.48 19.11 -19.11
N GLY A 45 -23.92 20.27 -19.59
CA GLY A 45 -24.20 20.51 -21.01
C GLY A 45 -23.27 21.59 -21.58
N THR A 46 -22.40 21.24 -22.52
CA THR A 46 -21.38 22.18 -23.07
C THR A 46 -21.81 22.87 -24.37
N SER A 47 -23.01 22.57 -24.87
CA SER A 47 -23.52 23.04 -26.17
C SER A 47 -23.80 24.54 -26.26
N GLN A 48 -23.83 25.26 -25.14
CA GLN A 48 -24.09 26.71 -25.07
C GLN A 48 -22.84 27.54 -24.71
N SER A 49 -21.67 26.92 -24.52
CA SER A 49 -20.47 27.66 -24.13
C SER A 49 -19.90 28.50 -25.29
N HIS A 50 -19.64 29.79 -25.06
CA HIS A 50 -19.12 30.75 -26.06
C HIS A 50 -17.59 30.66 -26.27
N SER A 51 -16.91 29.64 -25.74
CA SER A 51 -15.45 29.49 -25.88
C SER A 51 -15.10 28.41 -26.91
N ASN A 52 -14.28 28.77 -27.90
CA ASN A 52 -13.71 27.84 -28.88
C ASN A 52 -12.72 26.81 -28.27
N ASP A 53 -12.45 26.85 -26.97
CA ASP A 53 -11.61 25.87 -26.28
C ASP A 53 -12.49 24.77 -25.66
N THR A 54 -12.37 23.54 -26.19
CA THR A 54 -13.07 22.32 -25.75
C THR A 54 -12.67 21.81 -24.36
N ASP A 55 -11.69 22.46 -23.71
CA ASP A 55 -11.03 21.98 -22.48
C ASP A 55 -11.54 22.67 -21.19
N TYR A 56 -12.57 23.52 -21.26
CA TYR A 56 -13.12 24.25 -20.10
C TYR A 56 -14.53 23.75 -19.71
N ARG A 57 -14.77 23.55 -18.42
CA ARG A 57 -16.10 23.29 -17.82
C ARG A 57 -16.43 24.36 -16.80
N ASN A 58 -17.59 25.01 -16.89
CA ASN A 58 -18.04 26.02 -15.93
C ASN A 58 -19.13 25.46 -15.00
N GLN A 59 -19.26 26.07 -13.82
CA GLN A 59 -20.35 25.79 -12.87
C GLN A 59 -21.73 26.03 -13.49
N ASP A 60 -21.83 27.03 -14.37
CA ASP A 60 -23.06 27.36 -15.08
C ASP A 60 -23.43 26.35 -16.17
N ASP A 61 -22.51 25.44 -16.53
CA ASP A 61 -22.77 24.36 -17.49
C ASP A 61 -23.39 23.13 -16.80
N ILE A 62 -23.41 23.09 -15.47
CA ILE A 62 -24.00 21.99 -14.70
C ILE A 62 -25.52 22.10 -14.77
N ILE A 63 -26.16 21.04 -15.24
CA ILE A 63 -27.61 20.99 -15.47
C ILE A 63 -28.35 20.15 -14.42
N SER A 64 -27.66 19.25 -13.73
CA SER A 64 -28.22 18.47 -12.62
C SER A 64 -27.18 18.10 -11.58
N HIS A 65 -27.69 17.85 -10.37
CA HIS A 65 -27.03 16.97 -9.40
C HIS A 65 -27.95 15.79 -9.12
N GLN A 66 -27.34 14.63 -8.96
CA GLN A 66 -28.00 13.38 -8.68
C GLN A 66 -27.47 12.80 -7.38
N TYR A 67 -28.36 12.20 -6.60
CA TYR A 67 -28.06 11.69 -5.27
C TYR A 67 -28.73 10.34 -5.08
N VAL A 68 -28.02 9.41 -4.45
CA VAL A 68 -28.62 8.18 -3.89
C VAL A 68 -28.35 8.19 -2.39
N ILE A 69 -29.42 8.09 -1.60
CA ILE A 69 -29.35 8.30 -0.15
C ILE A 69 -29.92 7.08 0.58
N LYS A 70 -29.24 6.68 1.66
CA LYS A 70 -29.65 5.58 2.53
C LYS A 70 -29.40 5.92 4.00
N TYR A 71 -30.37 5.59 4.86
CA TYR A 71 -30.23 5.70 6.31
C TYR A 71 -30.91 4.53 7.03
N ALA A 72 -30.17 3.83 7.89
CA ALA A 72 -30.69 2.81 8.83
C ALA A 72 -31.75 1.88 8.20
N GLU A 73 -32.87 1.59 8.86
CA GLU A 73 -33.96 0.75 8.34
C GLU A 73 -34.82 1.42 7.24
N TYR A 74 -34.62 2.71 6.96
CA TYR A 74 -35.44 3.49 6.03
C TYR A 74 -35.13 3.17 4.55
N PRO A 75 -36.12 3.26 3.65
CA PRO A 75 -35.93 2.91 2.25
C PRO A 75 -34.97 3.88 1.53
N PRO A 76 -34.06 3.37 0.69
CA PRO A 76 -33.17 4.18 -0.15
C PRO A 76 -33.94 5.00 -1.19
N LEU A 77 -33.43 6.19 -1.50
CA LEU A 77 -34.05 7.11 -2.45
C LEU A 77 -33.01 7.74 -3.39
N GLY A 78 -33.29 7.68 -4.69
CA GLY A 78 -32.60 8.45 -5.72
C GLY A 78 -33.29 9.79 -5.91
N ILE A 79 -32.54 10.89 -5.96
CA ILE A 79 -33.04 12.24 -6.17
C ILE A 79 -32.17 12.91 -7.23
N VAL A 80 -32.78 13.42 -8.30
CA VAL A 80 -32.10 14.29 -9.27
C VAL A 80 -32.71 15.68 -9.16
N ILE A 81 -31.89 16.66 -8.82
CA ILE A 81 -32.26 18.08 -8.82
C ILE A 81 -31.73 18.73 -10.11
N TYR A 82 -32.57 19.52 -10.76
CA TYR A 82 -32.26 20.16 -12.02
C TYR A 82 -31.97 21.64 -11.85
N ARG A 83 -31.14 22.20 -12.73
CA ARG A 83 -30.83 23.62 -12.80
C ARG A 83 -31.32 24.20 -14.12
N GLN A 84 -32.19 25.21 -14.02
CA GLN A 84 -32.55 26.03 -15.17
C GLN A 84 -31.45 27.09 -15.44
N PRO A 85 -31.30 27.59 -16.68
CA PRO A 85 -30.27 28.58 -17.00
C PRO A 85 -30.24 29.81 -16.08
N GLU A 86 -31.41 30.27 -15.63
CA GLU A 86 -31.62 31.40 -14.72
C GLU A 86 -31.34 31.10 -13.23
N ASP A 87 -31.23 29.83 -12.86
CA ASP A 87 -30.95 29.42 -11.49
C ASP A 87 -29.49 29.69 -11.11
N LYS A 88 -29.26 30.03 -9.83
CA LYS A 88 -27.92 30.06 -9.27
C LYS A 88 -27.24 28.69 -9.39
N PRO A 89 -25.90 28.65 -9.55
CA PRO A 89 -25.12 27.42 -9.45
C PRO A 89 -25.43 26.60 -8.19
N PHE A 90 -25.21 25.30 -8.26
CA PHE A 90 -25.35 24.42 -7.11
C PHE A 90 -24.40 24.82 -5.98
N SER A 91 -24.83 24.60 -4.75
CA SER A 91 -24.09 24.94 -3.53
C SER A 91 -24.25 23.83 -2.50
N PHE A 92 -23.40 23.79 -1.48
CA PHE A 92 -23.55 22.82 -0.37
C PHE A 92 -24.92 22.96 0.32
N TRP A 93 -25.60 24.10 0.19
CA TRP A 93 -26.98 24.24 0.69
C TRP A 93 -27.97 23.31 -0.02
N ASP A 94 -27.75 23.02 -1.31
CA ASP A 94 -28.55 22.06 -2.09
C ASP A 94 -28.38 20.64 -1.54
N LEU A 95 -27.13 20.22 -1.23
CA LEU A 95 -26.83 18.94 -0.56
C LEU A 95 -27.60 18.79 0.78
N ILE A 96 -27.58 19.83 1.62
CA ILE A 96 -28.30 19.82 2.91
C ILE A 96 -29.81 19.74 2.71
N SER A 97 -30.33 20.46 1.71
CA SER A 97 -31.76 20.45 1.37
C SER A 97 -32.21 19.06 0.92
N VAL A 98 -31.38 18.37 0.15
CA VAL A 98 -31.59 16.99 -0.31
C VAL A 98 -31.58 16.00 0.85
N VAL A 99 -30.59 16.07 1.76
CA VAL A 99 -30.55 15.20 2.95
C VAL A 99 -31.79 15.39 3.82
N ARG A 100 -32.18 16.64 4.08
CA ARG A 100 -33.36 16.94 4.90
C ARG A 100 -34.67 16.54 4.22
N TYR A 101 -34.78 16.73 2.91
CA TYR A 101 -35.92 16.24 2.13
C TYR A 101 -36.04 14.73 2.25
N TYR A 102 -34.95 13.98 2.07
CA TYR A 102 -34.94 12.53 2.23
C TYR A 102 -35.40 12.10 3.63
N LEU A 103 -34.81 12.66 4.69
CA LEU A 103 -35.17 12.32 6.07
C LEU A 103 -36.66 12.58 6.34
N ASN A 104 -37.18 13.72 5.88
CA ASN A 104 -38.61 14.03 6.01
C ASN A 104 -39.49 13.08 5.16
N HIS A 105 -39.07 12.73 3.95
CA HIS A 105 -39.77 11.83 3.04
C HIS A 105 -39.93 10.43 3.61
N VAL A 106 -38.89 9.91 4.29
CA VAL A 106 -38.93 8.60 4.95
C VAL A 106 -39.54 8.63 6.35
N GLY A 107 -40.04 9.79 6.80
CA GLY A 107 -40.72 9.95 8.10
C GLY A 107 -39.79 10.05 9.31
N TYR A 108 -38.51 10.37 9.13
CA TYR A 108 -37.56 10.54 10.23
C TYR A 108 -37.77 11.85 10.98
N CYS A 109 -38.04 11.76 12.29
CA CYS A 109 -38.44 12.90 13.14
C CYS A 109 -37.76 12.95 14.52
N GLU A 110 -36.56 12.35 14.68
CA GLU A 110 -35.82 12.42 15.95
C GLU A 110 -35.31 13.84 16.25
N GLU A 111 -35.13 14.15 17.54
CA GLU A 111 -34.55 15.41 18.03
C GLU A 111 -33.03 15.28 18.25
N TYR A 112 -32.32 16.40 18.20
CA TYR A 112 -30.88 16.45 18.50
C TYR A 112 -30.59 16.11 19.97
N THR A 113 -29.59 15.25 20.21
CA THR A 113 -29.16 14.86 21.56
C THR A 113 -28.11 15.82 22.12
N ASP A 114 -27.89 15.83 23.44
CA ASP A 114 -26.78 16.59 24.06
C ASP A 114 -25.40 16.18 23.51
N SER A 115 -25.21 14.90 23.18
CA SER A 115 -23.99 14.41 22.51
C SER A 115 -23.79 15.06 21.14
N ASP A 116 -24.86 15.26 20.36
CA ASP A 116 -24.79 15.94 19.07
C ASP A 116 -24.40 17.41 19.23
N TYR A 117 -25.00 18.11 20.19
CA TYR A 117 -24.68 19.51 20.48
C TYR A 117 -23.23 19.68 20.92
N GLN A 118 -22.75 18.84 21.83
CA GLN A 118 -21.36 18.85 22.30
C GLN A 118 -20.36 18.56 21.18
N ARG A 119 -20.66 17.56 20.32
CA ARG A 119 -19.82 17.22 19.17
C ARG A 119 -19.68 18.40 18.20
N LEU A 120 -20.81 18.99 17.79
CA LEU A 120 -20.84 20.15 16.88
C LEU A 120 -20.14 21.37 17.49
N ALA A 121 -20.42 21.68 18.75
CA ALA A 121 -19.79 22.79 19.48
C ALA A 121 -18.27 22.65 19.51
N ARG A 122 -17.77 21.45 19.87
CA ARG A 122 -16.34 21.15 19.95
C ARG A 122 -15.66 21.24 18.58
N GLN A 123 -16.24 20.65 17.54
CA GLN A 123 -15.63 20.61 16.20
C GLN A 123 -15.69 21.97 15.47
N LEU A 124 -16.69 22.81 15.75
CA LEU A 124 -16.84 24.14 15.16
C LEU A 124 -16.18 25.27 15.99
N GLY A 125 -15.62 24.95 17.16
CA GLY A 125 -15.10 25.97 18.08
C GLY A 125 -16.17 26.96 18.58
N LEU A 126 -17.44 26.53 18.66
CA LEU A 126 -18.57 27.36 19.10
C LEU A 126 -19.08 26.95 20.47
N LYS A 127 -19.76 27.87 21.17
CA LYS A 127 -20.50 27.55 22.40
C LYS A 127 -21.73 26.68 22.08
N GLU A 128 -22.03 25.72 22.94
CA GLU A 128 -23.17 24.81 22.79
C GLU A 128 -24.51 25.54 22.60
N ASP A 129 -24.77 26.59 23.39
CA ASP A 129 -25.98 27.42 23.29
C ASP A 129 -26.19 28.01 21.89
N LYS A 130 -25.11 28.38 21.20
CA LYS A 130 -25.17 28.91 19.83
C LYS A 130 -25.54 27.83 18.82
N ILE A 131 -25.19 26.57 19.08
CA ILE A 131 -25.61 25.44 18.24
C ILE A 131 -27.09 25.12 18.52
N LYS A 132 -27.50 25.08 19.79
CA LYS A 132 -28.90 24.89 20.21
C LYS A 132 -29.81 25.96 19.61
N GLU A 133 -29.42 27.24 19.65
CA GLU A 133 -30.16 28.35 19.02
C GLU A 133 -30.33 28.14 17.50
N LYS A 134 -29.27 27.70 16.81
CA LYS A 134 -29.30 27.44 15.36
C LYS A 134 -30.18 26.26 15.00
N LEU A 135 -30.13 25.17 15.76
CA LEU A 135 -30.90 23.96 15.46
C LEU A 135 -32.28 23.93 16.10
N ASN A 136 -32.66 25.01 16.82
CA ASN A 136 -33.94 25.12 17.49
C ASN A 136 -35.11 24.85 16.53
N LYS A 137 -35.99 23.91 16.90
CA LYS A 137 -37.15 23.46 16.11
C LYS A 137 -36.78 22.83 14.76
N SER A 138 -35.59 22.24 14.63
CA SER A 138 -35.20 21.40 13.49
C SER A 138 -35.13 19.94 13.93
N ASN A 139 -35.65 19.03 13.10
CA ASN A 139 -35.38 17.60 13.26
C ASN A 139 -33.88 17.36 13.14
N ARG A 140 -33.42 16.32 13.83
CA ARG A 140 -32.03 15.85 13.80
C ARG A 140 -31.62 15.54 12.37
N VAL A 141 -30.37 15.86 12.05
CA VAL A 141 -29.68 15.33 10.88
C VAL A 141 -28.49 14.53 11.43
N PRO A 142 -28.51 13.19 11.31
CA PRO A 142 -27.37 12.37 11.71
C PRO A 142 -26.10 12.79 10.94
N PRO A 143 -24.90 12.41 11.42
CA PRO A 143 -23.68 12.57 10.65
C PRO A 143 -23.85 12.03 9.22
N VAL A 144 -23.34 12.76 8.24
CA VAL A 144 -23.44 12.38 6.82
C VAL A 144 -22.14 11.74 6.37
N VAL A 145 -22.20 10.57 5.75
CA VAL A 145 -21.12 10.00 4.97
C VAL A 145 -21.41 10.28 3.50
N TYR A 146 -20.64 11.19 2.93
CA TYR A 146 -20.62 11.49 1.51
C TYR A 146 -19.72 10.50 0.79
N VAL A 147 -20.22 9.84 -0.25
CA VAL A 147 -19.53 8.77 -0.97
C VAL A 147 -19.41 9.16 -2.44
N GLY A 148 -18.20 9.20 -2.96
CA GLY A 148 -17.98 9.46 -4.39
C GLY A 148 -16.99 8.48 -5.00
N PHE A 149 -17.02 8.31 -6.32
CA PHE A 149 -15.96 7.65 -7.05
C PHE A 149 -15.07 8.72 -7.65
N PHE A 150 -13.87 8.91 -7.10
CA PHE A 150 -13.05 10.10 -7.37
C PHE A 150 -13.73 11.41 -6.88
N ALA A 151 -14.30 11.34 -5.67
CA ALA A 151 -15.12 12.35 -4.99
C ALA A 151 -14.59 13.80 -5.03
N GLY A 152 -13.28 14.00 -5.25
CA GLY A 152 -12.71 15.33 -5.43
C GLY A 152 -13.30 16.10 -6.62
N VAL A 153 -13.76 15.41 -7.68
CA VAL A 153 -14.39 16.04 -8.84
C VAL A 153 -15.82 16.48 -8.50
N ASP A 154 -16.61 15.59 -7.91
CA ASP A 154 -18.03 15.84 -7.61
C ASP A 154 -18.21 16.95 -6.57
N ILE A 155 -17.32 17.00 -5.57
CA ILE A 155 -17.29 18.10 -4.59
C ILE A 155 -17.05 19.45 -5.26
N THR A 156 -16.25 19.49 -6.33
CA THR A 156 -15.97 20.76 -7.01
C THR A 156 -17.15 21.24 -7.86
N ALA A 157 -18.20 20.43 -8.07
CA ALA A 157 -19.44 20.84 -8.73
C ALA A 157 -20.32 21.76 -7.86
N TYR A 158 -19.98 21.98 -6.58
CA TYR A 158 -20.65 22.96 -5.73
C TYR A 158 -19.92 24.31 -5.74
N SER A 159 -20.54 25.37 -6.24
CA SER A 159 -19.96 26.71 -6.38
C SER A 159 -19.33 27.32 -5.11
N ASP A 160 -19.70 26.84 -3.92
CA ASP A 160 -19.18 27.31 -2.64
C ASP A 160 -18.31 26.30 -1.88
N TRP A 161 -17.87 25.22 -2.54
CA TRP A 161 -17.03 24.17 -1.95
C TRP A 161 -15.80 24.74 -1.21
N GLN A 162 -15.12 25.73 -1.79
CA GLN A 162 -13.92 26.36 -1.21
C GLN A 162 -14.18 26.97 0.17
N LYS A 163 -15.39 27.47 0.44
CA LYS A 163 -15.73 28.08 1.74
C LYS A 163 -15.68 27.06 2.88
N TYR A 164 -15.94 25.80 2.60
CA TYR A 164 -15.96 24.76 3.61
C TYR A 164 -14.68 23.93 3.62
N LEU A 165 -13.87 24.04 2.56
CA LEU A 165 -12.79 23.10 2.27
C LEU A 165 -11.39 23.77 2.11
N ASP A 166 -11.29 25.12 2.01
CA ASP A 166 -10.04 25.87 1.69
C ASP A 166 -9.64 27.03 2.67
N ILE A 167 -10.20 27.15 3.90
CA ILE A 167 -9.90 28.31 4.79
C ILE A 167 -8.54 28.23 5.53
N GLN A 168 -7.42 28.34 4.80
CA GLN A 168 -6.12 28.62 5.41
C GLN A 168 -5.97 30.11 5.64
N GLY A 169 -6.24 30.58 6.86
CA GLY A 169 -5.74 31.91 7.21
C GLY A 169 -6.05 32.54 8.56
N LYS A 170 -7.10 32.17 9.32
CA LYS A 170 -7.51 33.06 10.45
C LYS A 170 -7.97 32.45 11.79
N SER A 171 -7.89 31.14 12.03
CA SER A 171 -8.27 30.60 13.35
C SER A 171 -7.45 29.36 13.73
N LYS A 172 -7.00 29.30 14.99
CA LYS A 172 -6.28 28.16 15.60
C LYS A 172 -7.19 26.94 15.88
N THR A 173 -8.46 26.99 15.46
CA THR A 173 -9.47 25.99 15.83
C THR A 173 -10.27 25.43 14.66
N ASP A 174 -9.93 25.73 13.39
CA ASP A 174 -10.69 25.25 12.24
C ASP A 174 -9.81 24.46 11.24
N PRO A 175 -10.14 23.19 10.92
CA PRO A 175 -9.37 22.36 10.01
C PRO A 175 -9.60 22.72 8.53
N ASN A 176 -8.53 22.57 7.75
CA ASN A 176 -8.47 22.84 6.31
C ASN A 176 -8.49 21.55 5.50
N PHE A 177 -9.43 21.44 4.56
CA PHE A 177 -9.99 20.14 4.23
C PHE A 177 -9.70 19.61 2.83
N ILE A 178 -9.08 20.33 1.90
CA ILE A 178 -8.66 19.67 0.64
C ILE A 178 -7.24 20.06 0.23
N THR A 179 -6.31 19.14 0.47
CA THR A 179 -5.29 18.73 -0.51
C THR A 179 -4.54 17.48 -0.05
N LEU A 180 -4.53 16.46 -0.92
CA LEU A 180 -3.45 15.49 -1.19
C LEU A 180 -2.77 14.73 -0.04
N ASN A 181 -3.51 14.33 1.00
CA ASN A 181 -3.36 12.98 1.53
C ASN A 181 -4.64 12.21 1.16
N LYS A 182 -4.56 11.29 0.18
CA LYS A 182 -5.68 10.44 -0.28
C LYS A 182 -6.34 9.59 0.84
N GLN A 183 -5.96 9.74 2.11
CA GLN A 183 -6.41 8.90 3.21
C GLN A 183 -6.95 9.68 4.40
N GLU A 184 -6.50 10.93 4.64
CA GLU A 184 -6.93 11.67 5.84
C GLU A 184 -8.29 12.38 5.65
N PHE A 185 -8.54 12.87 4.44
CA PHE A 185 -9.85 13.39 4.05
C PHE A 185 -10.98 12.35 4.20
N PHE A 186 -10.64 11.07 4.02
CA PHE A 186 -11.57 9.94 4.09
C PHE A 186 -11.58 9.21 5.43
N SER A 187 -10.73 9.60 6.39
CA SER A 187 -10.58 8.85 7.64
C SER A 187 -11.47 9.39 8.76
N ASN A 188 -11.69 10.71 8.86
CA ASN A 188 -12.37 11.34 10.00
C ASN A 188 -13.56 12.24 9.63
N PRO A 189 -14.68 12.18 10.39
CA PRO A 189 -15.77 13.14 10.28
C PRO A 189 -15.40 14.51 10.86
N TYR A 190 -15.88 15.58 10.24
CA TYR A 190 -15.70 16.96 10.70
C TYR A 190 -16.98 17.77 10.56
N SER A 191 -17.08 18.86 11.30
CA SER A 191 -18.28 19.71 11.29
C SER A 191 -18.05 21.00 10.51
N ILE A 192 -19.04 21.38 9.69
CA ILE A 192 -19.04 22.60 8.89
C ILE A 192 -20.33 23.42 9.12
N LEU A 193 -20.26 24.73 8.86
CA LEU A 193 -21.39 25.66 8.91
C LEU A 193 -21.83 26.07 7.50
N VAL A 194 -22.71 25.26 6.89
CA VAL A 194 -23.20 25.51 5.52
C VAL A 194 -24.06 26.77 5.48
N THR A 195 -23.74 27.70 4.60
CA THR A 195 -24.43 28.99 4.49
C THR A 195 -25.48 28.95 3.38
N ASN A 196 -26.67 29.49 3.65
CA ASN A 196 -27.73 29.58 2.65
C ASN A 196 -27.34 30.56 1.52
N ALA A 197 -27.43 30.10 0.27
CA ALA A 197 -27.07 30.89 -0.92
C ALA A 197 -27.93 32.14 -1.15
N ASN A 198 -29.14 32.18 -0.56
CA ASN A 198 -30.08 33.29 -0.63
C ASN A 198 -30.04 34.18 0.62
N SER A 199 -29.40 33.74 1.72
CA SER A 199 -29.24 34.56 2.93
C SER A 199 -28.00 34.19 3.73
N ARG A 200 -27.00 35.07 3.74
CA ARG A 200 -25.73 34.88 4.49
C ARG A 200 -25.91 34.78 6.01
N ARG A 201 -27.08 35.18 6.54
CA ARG A 201 -27.41 35.10 7.98
C ARG A 201 -27.85 33.69 8.40
N ILE A 202 -28.35 32.89 7.46
CA ILE A 202 -28.84 31.54 7.72
C ILE A 202 -27.68 30.56 7.50
N LYS A 203 -27.32 29.83 8.56
CA LYS A 203 -26.25 28.82 8.54
C LYS A 203 -26.71 27.55 9.23
N TYR A 204 -26.36 26.40 8.68
CA TYR A 204 -26.71 25.08 9.19
C TYR A 204 -25.45 24.33 9.63
N PRO A 205 -25.32 23.95 10.92
CA PRO A 205 -24.22 23.11 11.39
C PRO A 205 -24.48 21.64 11.02
N ILE A 206 -23.49 20.97 10.42
CA ILE A 206 -23.56 19.55 10.07
C ILE A 206 -22.22 18.87 10.25
N THR A 207 -22.22 17.59 10.63
CA THR A 207 -21.04 16.72 10.62
C THR A 207 -21.02 15.90 9.33
N ILE A 208 -19.93 15.95 8.56
CA ILE A 208 -19.75 15.20 7.31
C ILE A 208 -18.43 14.42 7.36
N LYS A 209 -18.45 13.17 6.89
CA LYS A 209 -17.28 12.36 6.53
C LYS A 209 -17.34 12.11 5.03
N PHE A 210 -16.23 12.25 4.34
CA PHE A 210 -16.15 11.90 2.93
C PHE A 210 -15.56 10.50 2.80
N VAL A 211 -15.95 9.75 1.76
CA VAL A 211 -15.44 8.43 1.44
C VAL A 211 -15.26 8.35 -0.09
N ASP A 212 -14.08 7.98 -0.55
CA ASP A 212 -13.83 7.69 -1.96
C ASP A 212 -13.77 6.18 -2.13
N THR A 213 -14.57 5.66 -3.06
CA THR A 213 -14.63 4.23 -3.35
C THR A 213 -13.49 3.75 -4.23
N MET A 214 -12.79 4.65 -4.94
CA MET A 214 -11.61 4.31 -5.73
C MET A 214 -10.52 3.58 -4.93
N PRO A 215 -10.10 4.05 -3.73
CA PRO A 215 -9.15 3.32 -2.87
C PRO A 215 -9.74 2.10 -2.13
N LEU A 216 -11.06 1.90 -2.20
CA LEU A 216 -11.77 0.77 -1.60
C LEU A 216 -12.05 -0.35 -2.61
N GLY A 217 -11.91 -0.09 -3.91
CA GLY A 217 -12.24 -1.01 -5.00
C GLY A 217 -11.05 -1.61 -5.74
N PRO A 218 -11.28 -2.70 -6.50
CA PRO A 218 -10.27 -3.30 -7.38
C PRO A 218 -9.93 -2.38 -8.57
N GLN A 219 -8.87 -2.73 -9.30
CA GLN A 219 -8.54 -2.06 -10.57
C GLN A 219 -9.69 -2.24 -11.59
N GLY A 220 -9.92 -1.23 -12.44
CA GLY A 220 -10.99 -1.24 -13.46
C GLY A 220 -12.00 -0.10 -13.33
N GLY A 221 -11.90 0.70 -12.26
CA GLY A 221 -12.70 1.90 -12.04
C GLY A 221 -14.18 1.61 -11.77
N LEU A 222 -15.04 2.62 -11.96
CA LEU A 222 -16.45 2.54 -11.57
C LEU A 222 -17.22 1.41 -12.28
N ALA A 223 -16.84 1.06 -13.51
CA ALA A 223 -17.41 -0.07 -14.23
C ALA A 223 -17.17 -1.42 -13.52
N ALA A 224 -15.97 -1.62 -12.96
CA ALA A 224 -15.67 -2.82 -12.18
C ALA A 224 -16.45 -2.86 -10.86
N LEU A 225 -16.70 -1.69 -10.24
CA LEU A 225 -17.56 -1.61 -9.07
C LEU A 225 -19.01 -1.98 -9.42
N GLY A 226 -19.50 -1.47 -10.56
CA GLY A 226 -20.83 -1.81 -11.08
C GLY A 226 -21.03 -3.31 -11.29
N ALA A 227 -20.01 -4.00 -11.79
CA ALA A 227 -20.04 -5.45 -11.95
C ALA A 227 -20.13 -6.23 -10.62
N ILE A 228 -19.52 -5.74 -9.53
CA ILE A 228 -19.59 -6.38 -8.20
C ILE A 228 -21.01 -6.34 -7.65
N VAL A 229 -21.70 -5.23 -7.89
CA VAL A 229 -23.00 -4.91 -7.29
C VAL A 229 -24.17 -5.08 -8.26
N ASP A 230 -23.93 -5.76 -9.38
CA ASP A 230 -24.92 -6.04 -10.41
C ASP A 230 -25.64 -4.77 -10.93
N GLN A 231 -24.87 -3.72 -11.18
CA GLN A 231 -25.33 -2.44 -11.71
C GLN A 231 -24.49 -2.03 -12.92
N LYS A 232 -25.00 -2.31 -14.12
CA LYS A 232 -24.32 -1.98 -15.38
C LYS A 232 -24.28 -0.46 -15.60
N LYS A 233 -23.13 0.05 -16.03
CA LYS A 233 -23.00 1.45 -16.47
C LYS A 233 -23.67 1.61 -17.84
N LEU A 234 -24.57 2.58 -17.95
CA LEU A 234 -25.27 2.88 -19.20
C LEU A 234 -24.36 3.60 -20.19
N ASN A 235 -24.45 3.23 -21.47
CA ASN A 235 -23.69 3.84 -22.55
C ASN A 235 -24.62 4.68 -23.43
N THR A 236 -24.35 5.98 -23.54
CA THR A 236 -25.20 6.88 -24.34
C THR A 236 -25.10 6.62 -25.83
N LYS A 237 -24.05 5.94 -26.30
CA LYS A 237 -23.86 5.65 -27.73
C LYS A 237 -24.97 4.82 -28.34
N ASP A 238 -25.56 3.92 -27.56
CA ASP A 238 -26.69 3.11 -28.03
C ASP A 238 -27.85 4.03 -28.41
N TRP A 239 -28.13 5.03 -27.56
CA TRP A 239 -29.14 6.05 -27.81
C TRP A 239 -28.74 7.02 -28.92
N ASP A 240 -27.47 7.40 -29.00
CA ASP A 240 -26.95 8.23 -30.08
C ASP A 240 -27.17 7.55 -31.45
N LEU A 241 -27.00 6.23 -31.54
CA LEU A 241 -27.23 5.46 -32.76
C LEU A 241 -28.72 5.34 -33.09
N GLU A 242 -29.55 5.01 -32.10
CA GLU A 242 -31.02 4.94 -32.24
C GLU A 242 -31.62 6.27 -32.73
N ASP A 243 -31.12 7.39 -32.21
CA ASP A 243 -31.57 8.74 -32.57
C ASP A 243 -30.86 9.31 -33.80
N LYS A 244 -29.99 8.51 -34.45
CA LYS A 244 -29.22 8.88 -35.66
C LYS A 244 -28.34 10.11 -35.48
N LEU A 245 -27.77 10.28 -34.28
CA LEU A 245 -26.84 11.35 -33.91
C LEU A 245 -25.38 10.97 -34.20
N ILE A 246 -25.10 9.68 -34.32
CA ILE A 246 -23.81 9.12 -34.77
C ILE A 246 -24.04 8.02 -35.80
N SER A 247 -23.04 7.74 -36.64
CA SER A 247 -23.05 6.61 -37.57
C SER A 247 -22.71 5.28 -36.87
N PHE A 248 -22.97 4.15 -37.53
CA PHE A 248 -22.54 2.83 -37.04
C PHE A 248 -21.01 2.71 -36.96
N GLU A 249 -20.27 3.41 -37.81
CA GLU A 249 -18.81 3.46 -37.77
C GLU A 249 -18.33 4.25 -36.54
N GLU A 250 -18.95 5.39 -36.24
CA GLU A 250 -18.69 6.21 -35.06
C GLU A 250 -19.11 5.53 -33.73
N PHE A 251 -20.17 4.73 -33.79
CA PHE A 251 -20.57 3.86 -32.68
C PHE A 251 -19.46 2.89 -32.30
N ASN A 252 -18.87 2.23 -33.30
CA ASN A 252 -17.79 1.26 -33.14
C ASN A 252 -16.41 1.90 -32.89
N ASP A 253 -16.24 3.21 -33.10
CA ASP A 253 -15.00 3.91 -32.79
C ASP A 253 -14.81 4.09 -31.27
N PRO A 254 -13.81 3.44 -30.64
CA PRO A 254 -13.57 3.56 -29.20
C PRO A 254 -13.12 4.96 -28.75
N TYR A 255 -12.73 5.84 -29.69
CA TYR A 255 -12.31 7.22 -29.39
C TYR A 255 -13.44 8.24 -29.52
N ASN A 256 -14.55 7.87 -30.16
CA ASN A 256 -15.74 8.71 -30.19
C ASN A 256 -16.47 8.60 -28.84
N GLY A 257 -16.80 9.72 -28.20
CA GLY A 257 -17.44 9.76 -26.89
C GLY A 257 -18.98 9.65 -26.92
N GLY A 258 -19.59 9.65 -28.11
CA GLY A 258 -21.04 9.82 -28.29
C GLY A 258 -21.47 11.29 -28.28
N TYR A 259 -22.60 11.60 -28.92
CA TYR A 259 -23.13 12.97 -29.02
C TYR A 259 -23.71 13.42 -27.69
N TYR A 260 -24.55 12.60 -27.06
CA TYR A 260 -25.25 12.96 -25.82
C TYR A 260 -24.30 13.24 -24.66
N LYS A 261 -23.11 12.64 -24.64
CA LYS A 261 -22.12 12.82 -23.58
C LYS A 261 -21.61 14.28 -23.45
N SER A 262 -21.62 15.03 -24.55
CA SER A 262 -21.32 16.47 -24.57
C SER A 262 -22.59 17.35 -24.62
N HIS A 263 -23.75 16.73 -24.80
CA HIS A 263 -25.06 17.39 -24.99
C HIS A 263 -26.10 16.86 -24.01
N MET A 264 -25.77 16.75 -22.72
CA MET A 264 -26.66 16.15 -21.71
C MET A 264 -28.01 16.86 -21.58
N ARG A 265 -28.08 18.17 -21.89
CA ARG A 265 -29.35 18.89 -21.95
C ARG A 265 -30.26 18.35 -23.06
N SER A 266 -29.71 18.01 -24.21
CA SER A 266 -30.45 17.36 -25.31
C SER A 266 -30.93 15.96 -24.91
N LEU A 267 -30.13 15.21 -24.13
CA LEU A 267 -30.55 13.90 -23.61
C LEU A 267 -31.73 14.06 -22.63
N LEU A 268 -31.64 15.02 -21.70
CA LEU A 268 -32.70 15.33 -20.75
C LEU A 268 -34.00 15.73 -21.45
N GLU A 269 -33.94 16.52 -22.51
CA GLU A 269 -35.10 16.98 -23.27
C GLU A 269 -35.73 15.88 -24.13
N LYS A 270 -34.91 15.09 -24.85
CA LYS A 270 -35.39 14.06 -25.78
C LYS A 270 -35.76 12.74 -25.11
N ARG A 271 -34.98 12.32 -24.11
CA ARG A 271 -35.10 11.02 -23.43
C ARG A 271 -35.07 11.19 -21.91
N PRO A 272 -36.05 11.89 -21.30
CA PRO A 272 -36.01 12.26 -19.88
C PRO A 272 -35.91 11.06 -18.92
N ASN A 273 -36.52 9.92 -19.25
CA ASN A 273 -36.42 8.70 -18.44
C ASN A 273 -35.05 8.03 -18.56
N ASP A 274 -34.47 8.00 -19.77
CA ASP A 274 -33.14 7.45 -20.01
C ASP A 274 -32.07 8.32 -19.34
N TYR A 275 -32.22 9.64 -19.41
CA TYR A 275 -31.41 10.59 -18.65
C TYR A 275 -31.46 10.32 -17.15
N LEU A 276 -32.66 10.13 -16.57
CA LEU A 276 -32.81 9.86 -15.14
C LEU A 276 -32.06 8.57 -14.74
N ASN A 277 -32.16 7.52 -15.55
CA ASN A 277 -31.46 6.26 -15.30
C ASN A 277 -29.94 6.39 -15.47
N TYR A 278 -29.50 7.15 -16.47
CA TYR A 278 -28.09 7.45 -16.73
C TYR A 278 -27.47 8.23 -15.59
N ALA A 279 -28.04 9.38 -15.25
CA ALA A 279 -27.53 10.31 -14.25
C ALA A 279 -27.40 9.63 -12.89
N LEU A 280 -28.41 8.89 -12.43
CA LEU A 280 -28.34 8.18 -11.14
C LEU A 280 -27.34 7.00 -11.14
N GLY A 281 -26.87 6.55 -12.30
CA GLY A 281 -26.08 5.33 -12.44
C GLY A 281 -24.80 5.34 -11.61
N ASP A 282 -24.00 6.40 -11.70
CA ASP A 282 -22.69 6.46 -11.04
C ASP A 282 -22.84 6.59 -9.50
N SER A 283 -23.82 7.36 -9.02
CA SER A 283 -24.16 7.43 -7.59
C SER A 283 -24.73 6.10 -7.05
N GLU A 284 -25.57 5.42 -7.83
CA GLU A 284 -26.15 4.11 -7.46
C GLU A 284 -25.07 3.03 -7.34
N VAL A 285 -24.17 2.94 -8.32
CA VAL A 285 -23.01 2.02 -8.28
C VAL A 285 -22.16 2.31 -7.06
N THR A 286 -21.86 3.58 -6.80
CA THR A 286 -20.98 4.01 -5.69
C THR A 286 -21.55 3.61 -4.34
N LEU A 287 -22.83 3.87 -4.08
CA LEU A 287 -23.46 3.53 -2.79
C LEU A 287 -23.67 2.03 -2.61
N LYS A 288 -24.12 1.32 -3.66
CA LYS A 288 -24.23 -0.15 -3.63
C LYS A 288 -22.86 -0.78 -3.37
N TYR A 289 -21.80 -0.24 -3.96
CA TYR A 289 -20.45 -0.74 -3.74
C TYR A 289 -19.99 -0.53 -2.29
N LEU A 290 -20.31 0.61 -1.69
CA LEU A 290 -20.05 0.81 -0.27
C LEU A 290 -20.83 -0.18 0.60
N ASP A 291 -22.10 -0.47 0.28
CA ASP A 291 -22.88 -1.50 0.98
C ASP A 291 -22.18 -2.87 0.94
N PHE A 292 -21.81 -3.32 -0.26
CA PHE A 292 -21.05 -4.55 -0.46
C PHE A 292 -19.73 -4.55 0.34
N PHE A 293 -18.97 -3.45 0.28
CA PHE A 293 -17.70 -3.33 0.99
C PHE A 293 -17.91 -3.43 2.51
N MET A 294 -18.95 -2.77 3.04
CA MET A 294 -19.30 -2.84 4.45
C MET A 294 -19.71 -4.25 4.89
N GLY A 295 -20.33 -5.04 4.02
CA GLY A 295 -20.55 -6.48 4.27
C GLY A 295 -19.24 -7.21 4.58
N ASN A 296 -18.19 -6.97 3.78
CA ASN A 296 -16.88 -7.58 4.03
C ASN A 296 -16.22 -7.08 5.33
N VAL A 297 -16.42 -5.80 5.70
CA VAL A 297 -15.94 -5.27 7.00
C VAL A 297 -16.67 -5.94 8.16
N ILE A 298 -17.98 -6.14 8.02
CA ILE A 298 -18.81 -6.85 9.00
C ILE A 298 -18.31 -8.29 9.18
N ASP A 299 -17.99 -8.99 8.10
CA ASP A 299 -17.44 -10.35 8.17
C ASP A 299 -16.11 -10.37 8.95
N VAL A 300 -15.19 -9.45 8.64
CA VAL A 300 -13.91 -9.30 9.38
C VAL A 300 -14.15 -8.98 10.87
N TYR A 301 -15.15 -8.16 11.18
CA TYR A 301 -15.55 -7.87 12.56
C TYR A 301 -16.15 -9.09 13.28
N ASN A 302 -17.02 -9.86 12.60
CA ASN A 302 -17.63 -11.07 13.14
C ASN A 302 -16.58 -12.16 13.43
N GLU A 303 -15.52 -12.18 12.63
CA GLU A 303 -14.30 -12.98 12.84
C GLU A 303 -13.33 -12.37 13.88
N GLU A 304 -13.68 -11.22 14.48
CA GLU A 304 -12.95 -10.54 15.58
C GLU A 304 -11.56 -10.03 15.20
N LEU A 305 -11.29 -9.91 13.90
CA LEU A 305 -10.02 -9.40 13.38
C LEU A 305 -9.94 -7.86 13.46
N ILE A 306 -11.07 -7.18 13.71
CA ILE A 306 -11.14 -5.75 14.00
C ILE A 306 -12.04 -5.47 15.21
N LYS A 307 -11.79 -4.35 15.91
CA LYS A 307 -12.48 -4.03 17.17
C LYS A 307 -13.92 -3.53 16.98
N ASN A 308 -14.18 -2.78 15.91
CA ASN A 308 -15.46 -2.15 15.62
C ASN A 308 -15.68 -2.09 14.10
N VAL A 309 -16.93 -2.19 13.67
CA VAL A 309 -17.32 -1.93 12.27
C VAL A 309 -17.14 -0.45 11.97
N HIS A 310 -16.38 -0.13 10.93
CA HIS A 310 -16.14 1.25 10.48
C HIS A 310 -15.73 1.26 9.00
N ILE A 311 -15.79 2.42 8.34
CA ILE A 311 -15.31 2.57 6.96
C ILE A 311 -13.80 2.88 6.99
N PRO A 312 -12.93 1.95 6.56
CA PRO A 312 -11.49 2.15 6.42
C PRO A 312 -11.19 3.16 5.31
N ALA A 313 -10.01 3.78 5.35
CA ALA A 313 -9.59 4.75 4.34
C ALA A 313 -9.17 4.08 3.02
N THR A 314 -8.64 2.85 3.09
CA THR A 314 -8.25 2.04 1.92
C THR A 314 -8.48 0.55 2.21
N VAL A 315 -8.59 -0.29 1.17
CA VAL A 315 -8.55 -1.76 1.35
C VAL A 315 -7.28 -2.19 2.12
N THR A 316 -6.17 -1.52 1.84
CA THR A 316 -4.89 -1.81 2.50
C THR A 316 -4.83 -1.38 3.96
N SER A 317 -5.69 -0.46 4.43
CA SER A 317 -5.78 -0.16 5.87
C SER A 317 -6.56 -1.24 6.62
N LEU A 318 -7.56 -1.86 5.99
CA LEU A 318 -8.21 -3.05 6.54
C LEU A 318 -7.20 -4.20 6.70
N ALA A 319 -6.35 -4.43 5.70
CA ALA A 319 -5.24 -5.40 5.79
C ALA A 319 -4.26 -5.08 6.94
N ASP A 320 -3.95 -3.79 7.17
CA ASP A 320 -3.12 -3.34 8.29
C ASP A 320 -3.79 -3.61 9.65
N GLU A 321 -5.11 -3.53 9.75
CA GLU A 321 -5.84 -3.81 10.99
C GLU A 321 -5.91 -5.30 11.31
N ILE A 322 -6.20 -6.14 10.30
CA ILE A 322 -6.18 -7.61 10.45
C ILE A 322 -4.78 -8.08 10.87
N SER A 323 -3.72 -7.58 10.22
CA SER A 323 -2.35 -7.91 10.62
C SER A 323 -2.03 -7.41 12.04
N SER A 324 -2.56 -6.25 12.44
CA SER A 324 -2.37 -5.72 13.80
C SER A 324 -3.12 -6.51 14.87
N HIS A 325 -4.22 -7.19 14.53
CA HIS A 325 -4.85 -8.15 15.42
C HIS A 325 -3.90 -9.32 15.69
N TYR A 326 -3.38 -9.95 14.62
CA TYR A 326 -2.44 -11.06 14.76
C TYR A 326 -1.13 -10.70 15.46
N SER A 327 -0.71 -9.43 15.43
CA SER A 327 0.49 -8.99 16.14
C SER A 327 0.29 -8.89 17.66
N GLN A 328 -0.96 -8.78 18.12
CA GLN A 328 -1.33 -8.74 19.54
C GLN A 328 -1.52 -10.14 20.14
N GLU A 329 -1.65 -11.18 19.31
CA GLU A 329 -1.72 -12.56 19.76
C GLU A 329 -0.42 -13.03 20.43
N PRO A 330 -0.50 -13.95 21.40
CA PRO A 330 0.68 -14.58 21.99
C PRO A 330 1.63 -15.15 20.94
N TYR A 331 2.94 -14.97 21.17
CA TYR A 331 3.95 -15.56 20.30
C TYR A 331 3.89 -17.09 20.36
N ASP A 332 4.08 -17.68 21.54
CA ASP A 332 3.78 -19.08 21.85
C ASP A 332 3.67 -19.27 23.38
N SER A 333 3.09 -20.40 23.81
CA SER A 333 2.93 -20.70 25.24
C SER A 333 4.27 -20.87 25.96
N LYS A 334 5.28 -21.44 25.29
CA LYS A 334 6.62 -21.65 25.85
C LYS A 334 7.29 -20.33 26.24
N THR A 335 7.14 -19.30 25.42
CA THR A 335 7.65 -17.95 25.63
C THR A 335 7.09 -17.35 26.91
N VAL A 336 5.77 -17.38 27.06
CA VAL A 336 5.10 -16.86 28.26
C VAL A 336 5.58 -17.60 29.49
N LYS A 337 5.60 -18.94 29.42
CA LYS A 337 6.05 -19.79 30.50
C LYS A 337 7.48 -19.47 30.93
N ASN A 338 8.39 -19.27 29.98
CA ASN A 338 9.78 -18.91 30.27
C ASN A 338 9.86 -17.56 30.98
N ILE A 339 9.18 -16.53 30.48
CA ILE A 339 9.15 -15.20 31.11
C ILE A 339 8.57 -15.30 32.54
N PHE A 340 7.47 -16.04 32.72
CA PHE A 340 6.88 -16.27 34.03
C PHE A 340 7.87 -16.94 34.98
N GLN A 341 8.52 -18.01 34.52
CA GLN A 341 9.50 -18.75 35.31
C GLN A 341 10.72 -17.90 35.65
N ASP A 342 11.22 -17.07 34.74
CA ASP A 342 12.38 -16.22 34.97
C ASP A 342 12.10 -15.14 36.02
N ILE A 343 10.95 -14.46 35.91
CA ILE A 343 10.49 -13.45 36.86
C ILE A 343 10.32 -14.05 38.26
N PHE A 344 9.67 -15.22 38.36
CA PHE A 344 9.34 -15.85 39.65
C PHE A 344 10.29 -16.98 40.04
N ARG A 345 11.47 -17.09 39.42
CA ARG A 345 12.41 -18.20 39.70
C ARG A 345 12.84 -18.18 41.15
N GLY A 346 12.46 -19.22 41.91
CA GLY A 346 12.75 -19.34 43.34
C GLY A 346 11.94 -18.38 44.22
N ILE A 347 10.81 -17.89 43.71
CA ILE A 347 9.83 -17.06 44.42
C ILE A 347 8.52 -17.86 44.48
N ASP A 348 7.96 -18.03 45.67
CA ASP A 348 6.60 -18.56 45.81
C ASP A 348 5.59 -17.51 45.33
N VAL A 349 4.86 -17.80 44.25
CA VAL A 349 3.88 -16.88 43.66
C VAL A 349 2.59 -16.86 44.46
N ASP A 350 2.26 -17.94 45.17
CA ASP A 350 0.99 -18.08 45.89
C ASP A 350 0.88 -17.07 47.05
N GLN A 351 2.01 -16.61 47.61
CA GLN A 351 2.05 -15.55 48.63
C GLN A 351 1.47 -14.21 48.14
N TYR A 352 1.41 -13.98 46.81
CA TYR A 352 0.85 -12.77 46.21
C TYR A 352 -0.59 -12.94 45.74
N LEU A 353 -1.12 -14.16 45.75
CA LEU A 353 -2.50 -14.44 45.39
C LEU A 353 -3.45 -14.21 46.58
N ARG A 354 -4.73 -14.11 46.31
CA ARG A 354 -5.76 -14.18 47.36
C ARG A 354 -5.77 -15.59 47.96
N PRO A 355 -6.04 -15.75 49.26
CA PRO A 355 -6.21 -17.07 49.86
C PRO A 355 -7.41 -17.79 49.24
N GLU A 356 -7.40 -19.12 49.25
CA GLU A 356 -8.49 -19.94 48.71
C GLU A 356 -9.78 -19.79 49.52
N LEU A 357 -9.65 -19.65 50.85
CA LEU A 357 -10.74 -19.38 51.79
C LEU A 357 -10.23 -18.45 52.90
N TYR A 358 -11.13 -17.62 53.44
CA TYR A 358 -10.88 -16.86 54.65
C TYR A 358 -11.43 -17.56 55.89
N ASN A 359 -12.51 -18.36 55.74
CA ASN A 359 -13.19 -19.08 56.83
C ASN A 359 -13.55 -18.16 58.01
N GLN A 360 -14.09 -16.99 57.69
CA GLN A 360 -14.50 -15.99 58.68
C GLN A 360 -16.03 -15.96 58.76
N GLU A 361 -16.56 -15.87 59.97
CA GLU A 361 -17.96 -15.54 60.18
C GLU A 361 -18.15 -14.00 60.12
N PRO A 362 -19.33 -13.51 59.69
CA PRO A 362 -19.63 -12.10 59.73
C PRO A 362 -19.62 -11.60 61.19
N PRO A 363 -18.94 -10.50 61.50
CA PRO A 363 -18.76 -10.02 62.88
C PRO A 363 -20.05 -9.45 63.51
N LYS A 364 -21.06 -9.10 62.69
CA LYS A 364 -22.41 -8.67 63.08
C LYS A 364 -23.41 -8.96 61.95
N ASP A 365 -24.71 -8.88 62.25
CA ASP A 365 -25.81 -8.99 61.28
C ASP A 365 -25.87 -10.34 60.53
N THR A 366 -25.54 -11.45 61.21
CA THR A 366 -25.41 -12.79 60.63
C THR A 366 -26.66 -13.24 59.86
N GLU A 367 -27.86 -12.99 60.39
CA GLU A 367 -29.11 -13.34 59.70
C GLU A 367 -29.31 -12.55 58.41
N GLU A 368 -28.89 -11.28 58.38
CA GLU A 368 -29.02 -10.43 57.21
C GLU A 368 -27.99 -10.79 56.13
N TRP A 369 -26.76 -11.15 56.54
CA TRP A 369 -25.77 -11.72 55.65
C TRP A 369 -26.25 -13.03 55.00
N ILE A 370 -26.95 -13.91 55.73
CA ILE A 370 -27.52 -15.13 55.14
C ILE A 370 -28.52 -14.77 54.04
N LYS A 371 -29.40 -13.79 54.25
CA LYS A 371 -30.36 -13.33 53.23
C LYS A 371 -29.64 -12.77 52.00
N VAL A 372 -28.69 -11.86 52.22
CA VAL A 372 -27.90 -11.22 51.16
C VAL A 372 -27.09 -12.24 50.35
N LEU A 373 -26.44 -13.19 51.00
CA LEU A 373 -25.67 -14.24 50.32
C LEU A 373 -26.58 -15.21 49.55
N THR A 374 -27.77 -15.52 50.08
CA THR A 374 -28.77 -16.35 49.38
C THR A 374 -29.25 -15.66 48.10
N ASN A 375 -29.46 -14.35 48.15
CA ASN A 375 -29.85 -13.57 46.98
C ASN A 375 -28.71 -13.42 45.95
N ALA A 376 -27.44 -13.50 46.39
CA ALA A 376 -26.28 -13.30 45.53
C ALA A 376 -25.82 -14.57 44.77
N VAL A 377 -26.06 -15.77 45.29
CA VAL A 377 -25.60 -17.03 44.66
C VAL A 377 -26.44 -17.47 43.47
N ASP A 378 -25.91 -18.38 42.66
CA ASP A 378 -26.56 -18.89 41.45
C ASP A 378 -27.83 -19.70 41.77
N GLY A 379 -28.96 -19.33 41.16
CA GLY A 379 -30.29 -19.88 41.46
C GLY A 379 -31.28 -18.88 42.08
N SER A 380 -30.86 -17.65 42.37
CA SER A 380 -31.77 -16.53 42.64
C SER A 380 -32.30 -15.94 41.33
N ASP A 381 -33.54 -15.43 41.35
CA ASP A 381 -34.15 -14.75 40.20
C ASP A 381 -33.59 -13.32 39.98
N ASP A 382 -32.63 -12.87 40.81
CA ASP A 382 -32.16 -11.47 40.90
C ASP A 382 -30.71 -11.29 40.40
N PHE A 383 -30.56 -11.35 39.06
CA PHE A 383 -29.27 -11.12 38.38
C PHE A 383 -28.72 -9.71 38.58
N GLU A 384 -29.58 -8.70 38.76
CA GLU A 384 -29.14 -7.32 38.99
C GLU A 384 -28.46 -7.18 40.37
N PHE A 385 -29.05 -7.80 41.40
CA PHE A 385 -28.44 -7.85 42.73
C PHE A 385 -27.11 -8.58 42.73
N GLN A 386 -27.01 -9.73 42.04
CA GLN A 386 -25.73 -10.45 41.93
C GLN A 386 -24.64 -9.57 41.30
N LYS A 387 -24.95 -8.87 40.21
CA LYS A 387 -24.00 -7.95 39.56
C LYS A 387 -23.55 -6.84 40.51
N LEU A 388 -24.48 -6.20 41.20
CA LEU A 388 -24.21 -5.15 42.18
C LEU A 388 -23.39 -5.66 43.37
N PHE A 389 -23.73 -6.85 43.87
CA PHE A 389 -23.03 -7.53 44.96
C PHE A 389 -21.56 -7.78 44.58
N VAL A 390 -21.32 -8.31 43.37
CA VAL A 390 -19.97 -8.48 42.84
C VAL A 390 -19.27 -7.13 42.75
N GLU A 391 -19.85 -6.11 42.12
CA GLU A 391 -19.23 -4.79 41.97
C GLU A 391 -18.78 -4.18 43.30
N LYS A 392 -19.58 -4.34 44.36
CA LYS A 392 -19.32 -3.76 45.68
C LYS A 392 -18.32 -4.55 46.53
N LEU A 393 -18.38 -5.87 46.49
CA LEU A 393 -17.61 -6.73 47.41
C LEU A 393 -16.42 -7.43 46.76
N LYS A 394 -16.22 -7.28 45.44
CA LYS A 394 -15.12 -7.92 44.68
C LYS A 394 -13.76 -7.83 45.37
N SER A 395 -13.41 -6.66 45.94
CA SER A 395 -12.09 -6.50 46.58
C SER A 395 -11.86 -7.38 47.80
N TYR A 396 -12.93 -7.91 48.40
CA TYR A 396 -12.90 -8.71 49.63
C TYR A 396 -13.08 -10.22 49.42
N PHE A 397 -13.33 -10.67 48.18
CA PHE A 397 -13.48 -12.09 47.88
C PHE A 397 -12.14 -12.84 47.92
N ALA A 398 -12.23 -14.14 48.18
CA ALA A 398 -11.14 -15.10 48.09
C ALA A 398 -10.81 -15.40 46.62
N ARG A 399 -9.70 -16.12 46.39
CA ARG A 399 -9.38 -16.66 45.07
C ARG A 399 -10.50 -17.60 44.58
N ASP A 400 -10.68 -17.67 43.26
CA ASP A 400 -11.64 -18.57 42.60
C ASP A 400 -13.12 -18.34 42.97
N THR A 401 -13.46 -17.20 43.58
CA THR A 401 -14.84 -16.83 43.96
C THR A 401 -15.68 -16.42 42.75
N LEU A 402 -15.04 -15.99 41.66
CA LEU A 402 -15.71 -15.63 40.40
C LEU A 402 -15.30 -16.59 39.29
N ALA A 403 -16.17 -16.76 38.31
CA ALA A 403 -15.89 -17.44 37.05
C ALA A 403 -16.54 -16.66 35.92
N TYR A 404 -15.87 -16.56 34.77
CA TYR A 404 -16.57 -16.21 33.54
C TYR A 404 -17.29 -17.45 32.99
N LYS A 405 -18.47 -17.28 32.43
CA LYS A 405 -19.22 -18.34 31.75
C LYS A 405 -19.80 -17.86 30.43
N LYS A 406 -19.89 -18.79 29.48
CA LYS A 406 -20.53 -18.56 28.18
C LYS A 406 -22.00 -18.93 28.28
N SER A 407 -22.88 -17.98 27.96
CA SER A 407 -24.32 -18.20 27.84
C SER A 407 -24.65 -19.08 26.63
N LYS A 408 -25.88 -19.61 26.56
CA LYS A 408 -26.38 -20.34 25.37
C LYS A 408 -26.35 -19.51 24.08
N LYS A 409 -26.42 -18.18 24.20
CA LYS A 409 -26.35 -17.22 23.09
C LYS A 409 -24.92 -16.75 22.77
N GLY A 410 -23.91 -17.29 23.45
CA GLY A 410 -22.49 -17.00 23.18
C GLY A 410 -21.90 -15.85 23.99
N TYR A 411 -22.69 -15.03 24.69
CA TYR A 411 -22.18 -13.94 25.53
C TYR A 411 -21.48 -14.46 26.79
N ILE A 412 -20.34 -13.85 27.12
CA ILE A 412 -19.60 -14.11 28.36
C ILE A 412 -20.17 -13.23 29.49
N TYR A 413 -20.44 -13.84 30.65
CA TYR A 413 -20.89 -13.14 31.86
C TYR A 413 -20.11 -13.62 33.10
N GLN A 414 -20.09 -12.79 34.15
CA GLN A 414 -19.48 -13.14 35.44
C GLN A 414 -20.46 -13.92 36.30
N LYS A 415 -19.96 -14.94 36.99
CA LYS A 415 -20.73 -15.80 37.87
C LYS A 415 -20.00 -15.99 39.20
N LEU A 416 -20.74 -15.96 40.32
CA LEU A 416 -20.22 -16.34 41.64
C LEU A 416 -20.11 -17.87 41.76
N VAL A 417 -19.00 -18.32 42.36
CA VAL A 417 -18.70 -19.72 42.62
C VAL A 417 -18.91 -20.00 44.11
N GLY A 418 -19.87 -20.87 44.42
CA GLY A 418 -20.24 -21.25 45.79
C GLY A 418 -21.74 -21.50 45.93
N SER A 419 -22.16 -21.94 47.11
CA SER A 419 -23.58 -22.15 47.47
C SER A 419 -24.01 -21.18 48.57
N ALA A 420 -25.34 -21.00 48.72
CA ALA A 420 -25.92 -20.23 49.82
C ALA A 420 -25.56 -20.90 51.16
N PRO A 421 -25.40 -20.12 52.24
CA PRO A 421 -25.25 -20.68 53.58
C PRO A 421 -26.51 -21.46 53.98
N ALA A 422 -26.38 -22.76 54.28
CA ALA A 422 -27.47 -23.53 54.89
C ALA A 422 -27.51 -23.26 56.41
N LYS A 423 -28.71 -23.06 56.98
CA LYS A 423 -28.90 -23.09 58.44
C LYS A 423 -28.49 -24.49 58.94
N ASN A 424 -27.31 -24.60 59.55
CA ASN A 424 -26.82 -25.75 60.33
C ASN A 424 -26.23 -26.97 59.58
N GLN A 425 -25.26 -26.80 58.67
CA GLN A 425 -24.31 -27.89 58.34
C GLN A 425 -22.87 -27.38 58.19
N LYS A 426 -22.00 -27.71 59.16
CA LYS A 426 -20.54 -27.73 58.95
C LYS A 426 -20.22 -28.92 58.05
N GLY A 427 -19.67 -28.66 56.85
CA GLY A 427 -19.15 -29.71 55.96
C GLY A 427 -19.74 -29.82 54.55
N SER A 428 -20.37 -28.77 54.00
CA SER A 428 -20.85 -28.72 52.60
C SER A 428 -19.83 -28.00 51.68
N PRO A 429 -19.83 -28.18 50.34
CA PRO A 429 -18.84 -27.57 49.43
C PRO A 429 -18.79 -26.05 49.59
N SER A 430 -17.58 -25.46 49.52
CA SER A 430 -17.25 -24.06 49.87
C SER A 430 -18.43 -23.06 49.81
N ILE A 431 -18.94 -22.68 50.98
CA ILE A 431 -20.03 -21.72 51.15
C ILE A 431 -19.51 -20.32 50.74
N LEU A 432 -20.33 -19.49 50.08
CA LEU A 432 -19.89 -18.16 49.64
C LEU A 432 -19.38 -17.28 50.80
N ALA A 433 -19.93 -17.46 52.00
CA ALA A 433 -19.49 -16.77 53.22
C ALA A 433 -18.00 -17.03 53.53
N ASP A 434 -17.52 -18.27 53.39
CA ASP A 434 -16.13 -18.66 53.68
C ASP A 434 -15.12 -18.01 52.73
N ARG A 435 -15.62 -17.48 51.61
CA ARG A 435 -14.86 -16.79 50.57
C ARG A 435 -14.86 -15.27 50.73
N ILE A 436 -15.40 -14.71 51.81
CA ILE A 436 -15.43 -13.26 52.06
C ILE A 436 -14.51 -12.91 53.24
N ASN A 437 -13.65 -11.91 53.06
CA ASN A 437 -12.83 -11.35 54.14
C ASN A 437 -13.62 -10.32 54.95
N PHE A 438 -14.54 -10.80 55.79
CA PHE A 438 -15.38 -9.93 56.62
C PHE A 438 -14.54 -9.02 57.52
N LYS A 439 -13.49 -9.54 58.16
CA LYS A 439 -12.62 -8.75 59.01
C LYS A 439 -12.09 -7.52 58.27
N LYS A 440 -11.53 -7.72 57.07
CA LYS A 440 -10.98 -6.62 56.28
C LYS A 440 -12.06 -5.67 55.73
N LEU A 441 -13.23 -6.19 55.38
CA LEU A 441 -14.38 -5.39 54.94
C LEU A 441 -14.79 -4.38 56.01
N TYR A 442 -14.98 -4.83 57.25
CA TYR A 442 -15.38 -3.98 58.37
C TYR A 442 -14.22 -3.12 58.92
N GLU A 443 -12.96 -3.55 58.81
CA GLU A 443 -11.81 -2.69 59.11
C GLU A 443 -11.72 -1.49 58.17
N ASP A 444 -11.91 -1.71 56.87
CA ASP A 444 -11.85 -0.65 55.86
C ASP A 444 -13.12 0.22 55.84
N ASN A 445 -14.25 -0.34 56.32
CA ASN A 445 -15.58 0.27 56.35
C ASN A 445 -16.27 0.06 57.71
N PRO A 446 -15.88 0.80 58.77
CA PRO A 446 -16.42 0.59 60.12
C PRO A 446 -17.95 0.76 60.24
N GLU A 447 -18.52 1.63 59.41
CA GLU A 447 -19.96 1.93 59.35
C GLU A 447 -20.72 1.02 58.36
N PHE A 448 -20.09 -0.05 57.86
CA PHE A 448 -20.74 -0.96 56.91
C PHE A 448 -21.99 -1.63 57.51
N ASP A 449 -23.07 -1.58 56.76
CA ASP A 449 -24.37 -2.18 57.06
C ASP A 449 -24.85 -2.96 55.83
N VAL A 450 -24.89 -4.29 55.97
CA VAL A 450 -25.21 -5.20 54.87
C VAL A 450 -26.66 -5.05 54.40
N SER A 451 -27.58 -4.61 55.28
CA SER A 451 -28.99 -4.39 54.92
C SER A 451 -29.15 -3.24 53.91
N ASN A 452 -28.20 -2.31 53.86
CA ASN A 452 -28.15 -1.18 52.95
C ASN A 452 -27.08 -1.34 51.85
N LEU A 453 -26.67 -2.58 51.54
CA LEU A 453 -25.62 -2.87 50.56
C LEU A 453 -25.86 -2.15 49.23
N ILE A 454 -27.12 -2.00 48.80
CA ILE A 454 -27.50 -1.37 47.52
C ILE A 454 -27.06 0.10 47.47
N ASN A 455 -27.32 0.89 48.52
CA ASN A 455 -27.07 2.34 48.50
C ASN A 455 -25.74 2.72 49.16
N GLN A 456 -25.12 1.84 49.93
CA GLN A 456 -23.90 2.14 50.66
C GLN A 456 -22.65 2.12 49.77
N LYS A 457 -21.78 3.13 49.89
CA LYS A 457 -20.46 3.12 49.24
C LYS A 457 -19.49 2.27 50.07
N ILE A 458 -18.81 1.34 49.40
CA ILE A 458 -17.79 0.49 50.02
C ILE A 458 -16.42 0.90 49.51
N LYS A 459 -15.48 1.09 50.43
CA LYS A 459 -14.08 1.40 50.14
C LYS A 459 -13.41 0.17 49.52
N VAL A 460 -12.60 0.39 48.49
CA VAL A 460 -11.87 -0.70 47.82
C VAL A 460 -10.58 -0.99 48.60
N SER A 461 -10.42 -2.23 49.06
CA SER A 461 -9.19 -2.67 49.71
C SER A 461 -8.01 -2.70 48.73
N LYS A 462 -6.85 -2.21 49.16
CA LYS A 462 -5.59 -2.22 48.37
C LYS A 462 -4.59 -3.17 49.03
N PRO A 463 -4.13 -4.23 48.35
CA PRO A 463 -3.11 -5.09 48.90
C PRO A 463 -1.78 -4.33 49.03
N LYS A 464 -0.95 -4.73 50.01
CA LYS A 464 0.44 -4.27 50.17
C LYS A 464 1.34 -5.49 50.22
N PHE A 465 2.37 -5.52 49.39
CA PHE A 465 3.30 -6.64 49.32
C PHE A 465 4.70 -6.25 49.80
N VAL A 466 5.38 -7.17 50.47
CA VAL A 466 6.81 -7.06 50.75
C VAL A 466 7.56 -7.65 49.56
N ILE A 467 8.15 -6.80 48.73
CA ILE A 467 8.78 -7.21 47.47
C ILE A 467 10.30 -7.33 47.65
N SER A 468 10.83 -8.54 47.50
CA SER A 468 12.27 -8.81 47.62
C SER A 468 13.09 -8.12 46.52
N THR A 469 14.36 -7.80 46.80
CA THR A 469 15.30 -7.26 45.80
C THR A 469 15.49 -8.22 44.63
N ARG A 470 15.50 -9.53 44.90
CA ARG A 470 15.60 -10.58 43.88
C ARG A 470 14.46 -10.49 42.86
N LEU A 471 13.21 -10.43 43.32
CA LEU A 471 12.04 -10.32 42.43
C LEU A 471 12.06 -8.99 41.64
N ARG A 472 12.50 -7.88 42.26
CA ARG A 472 12.66 -6.60 41.56
C ARG A 472 13.65 -6.70 40.40
N ASN A 473 14.81 -7.32 40.62
CA ASN A 473 15.84 -7.48 39.60
C ASN A 473 15.38 -8.42 38.48
N GLN A 474 14.80 -9.58 38.82
CA GLN A 474 14.26 -10.52 37.84
C GLN A 474 13.16 -9.87 36.99
N TYR A 475 12.27 -9.08 37.59
CA TYR A 475 11.27 -8.34 36.83
C TYR A 475 11.88 -7.24 35.95
N ALA A 476 12.91 -6.53 36.43
CA ALA A 476 13.55 -5.45 35.68
C ALA A 476 14.10 -5.96 34.32
N ASP A 477 14.64 -7.17 34.27
CA ASP A 477 15.13 -7.83 33.05
C ASP A 477 14.02 -8.11 32.01
N HIS A 478 12.76 -8.07 32.42
CA HIS A 478 11.59 -8.36 31.57
C HIS A 478 10.62 -7.19 31.45
N ALA A 479 10.82 -6.08 32.18
CA ALA A 479 9.83 -5.00 32.27
C ALA A 479 9.47 -4.42 30.89
N HIS A 480 10.42 -4.37 29.96
CA HIS A 480 10.21 -3.89 28.58
C HIS A 480 9.23 -4.73 27.76
N GLN A 481 8.91 -5.95 28.20
CA GLN A 481 8.01 -6.90 27.52
C GLN A 481 6.54 -6.70 27.88
N PHE A 482 6.23 -5.85 28.87
CA PHE A 482 4.88 -5.65 29.38
C PHE A 482 4.15 -4.49 28.69
N ASN A 483 2.83 -4.49 28.76
CA ASN A 483 2.00 -3.37 28.31
C ASN A 483 2.32 -2.09 29.09
N TYR A 484 2.80 -1.08 28.37
CA TYR A 484 3.22 0.20 28.94
C TYR A 484 2.01 0.97 29.51
N THR A 485 2.28 1.79 30.52
CA THR A 485 1.28 2.69 31.09
C THR A 485 0.95 3.83 30.13
N ARG A 486 -0.09 4.63 30.43
CA ARG A 486 -0.45 5.83 29.65
C ARG A 486 0.69 6.85 29.51
N ASN A 487 1.68 6.81 30.41
CA ASN A 487 2.86 7.67 30.38
C ASN A 487 4.03 7.05 29.60
N ASN A 488 3.79 5.97 28.86
CA ASN A 488 4.79 5.24 28.09
C ASN A 488 6.00 4.78 28.93
N VAL A 489 5.73 4.28 30.14
CA VAL A 489 6.72 3.56 30.96
C VAL A 489 6.23 2.15 31.30
N PRO A 490 7.14 1.15 31.42
CA PRO A 490 6.79 -0.18 31.90
C PRO A 490 6.08 -0.12 33.26
N PRO A 491 5.13 -1.04 33.54
CA PRO A 491 4.56 -1.16 34.87
C PRO A 491 5.65 -1.53 35.89
N THR A 492 5.48 -1.12 37.15
CA THR A 492 6.35 -1.60 38.24
C THR A 492 5.93 -3.01 38.64
N ILE A 493 6.84 -3.76 39.28
CA ILE A 493 6.50 -5.08 39.83
C ILE A 493 5.35 -5.01 40.83
N ASP A 494 5.27 -3.93 41.64
CA ASP A 494 4.15 -3.70 42.57
C ASP A 494 2.80 -3.58 41.85
N ASN A 495 2.77 -2.87 40.72
CA ASN A 495 1.59 -2.78 39.87
C ASN A 495 1.19 -4.17 39.32
N ILE A 496 2.17 -4.98 38.91
CA ILE A 496 1.92 -6.33 38.40
C ILE A 496 1.37 -7.26 39.49
N LEU A 497 1.96 -7.26 40.68
CA LEU A 497 1.50 -8.08 41.81
C LEU A 497 0.10 -7.67 42.28
N THR A 498 -0.18 -6.36 42.34
CA THR A 498 -1.53 -5.86 42.66
C THR A 498 -2.57 -6.32 41.64
N LYS A 499 -2.23 -6.27 40.35
CA LYS A 499 -3.10 -6.78 39.28
C LYS A 499 -3.26 -8.30 39.36
N LEU A 500 -2.19 -9.05 39.64
CA LEU A 500 -2.20 -10.50 39.78
C LEU A 500 -3.12 -10.93 40.93
N ASN A 501 -2.99 -10.29 42.10
CA ASN A 501 -3.87 -10.51 43.25
C ASN A 501 -5.34 -10.21 42.94
N ASN A 502 -5.60 -9.13 42.20
CA ASN A 502 -6.95 -8.79 41.78
C ASN A 502 -7.51 -9.75 40.72
N ALA A 503 -6.66 -10.33 39.88
CA ALA A 503 -7.04 -11.31 38.88
C ALA A 503 -7.30 -12.70 39.47
N SER A 504 -6.62 -13.07 40.56
CA SER A 504 -6.74 -14.39 41.20
C SER A 504 -8.12 -14.68 41.79
N ILE A 505 -9.00 -13.68 41.87
CA ILE A 505 -10.41 -13.86 42.24
C ILE A 505 -11.18 -14.74 41.25
N TYR A 506 -10.69 -14.83 40.00
CA TYR A 506 -11.33 -15.58 38.93
C TYR A 506 -10.73 -16.99 38.83
N SER A 507 -11.60 -17.99 38.77
CA SER A 507 -11.27 -19.38 38.43
C SER A 507 -11.20 -19.61 36.92
N THR A 508 -11.89 -18.79 36.14
CA THR A 508 -11.86 -18.79 34.68
C THR A 508 -11.86 -17.36 34.14
N VAL A 509 -11.23 -17.15 32.98
CA VAL A 509 -11.14 -15.85 32.29
C VAL A 509 -11.46 -15.99 30.81
N SER A 510 -11.92 -14.91 30.19
CA SER A 510 -12.03 -14.83 28.73
C SER A 510 -10.64 -14.92 28.09
N TRP A 511 -10.54 -15.67 27.00
CA TRP A 511 -9.32 -15.74 26.18
C TRP A 511 -9.42 -14.81 24.98
N PHE A 512 -8.30 -14.44 24.36
CA PHE A 512 -8.06 -13.38 23.34
C PHE A 512 -9.16 -13.06 22.30
N ASN A 513 -10.17 -13.90 22.08
CA ASN A 513 -11.32 -13.69 21.22
C ASN A 513 -12.63 -13.29 21.96
N ASN A 514 -12.65 -13.18 23.30
CA ASN A 514 -13.86 -12.95 24.11
C ASN A 514 -15.05 -13.91 23.84
N LYS A 515 -14.83 -15.01 23.12
CA LYS A 515 -15.83 -16.06 22.84
C LYS A 515 -15.57 -17.32 23.65
N ASP A 516 -14.34 -17.53 24.10
CA ASP A 516 -13.96 -18.69 24.88
C ASP A 516 -13.54 -18.31 26.29
N VAL A 517 -13.76 -19.26 27.21
CA VAL A 517 -13.41 -19.12 28.61
C VAL A 517 -12.44 -20.25 28.97
N ILE A 518 -11.31 -19.89 29.55
CA ILE A 518 -10.27 -20.83 29.97
C ILE A 518 -10.01 -20.70 31.47
N SER A 519 -9.46 -21.74 32.10
CA SER A 519 -9.07 -21.72 33.51
C SER A 519 -8.05 -20.63 33.77
N TRP A 520 -8.23 -19.84 34.82
CA TRP A 520 -7.26 -18.81 35.19
C TRP A 520 -6.03 -19.43 35.85
N THR A 521 -4.86 -18.90 35.54
CA THR A 521 -3.60 -19.19 36.24
C THR A 521 -2.74 -17.91 36.27
N PRO A 522 -1.73 -17.83 37.15
CA PRO A 522 -0.76 -16.74 37.11
C PRO A 522 -0.06 -16.57 35.75
N GLU A 523 0.19 -17.67 35.04
CA GLU A 523 0.78 -17.67 33.69
C GLU A 523 -0.19 -17.09 32.64
N ILE A 524 -1.48 -17.47 32.71
CA ILE A 524 -2.52 -16.91 31.84
C ILE A 524 -2.73 -15.42 32.12
N PHE A 525 -2.73 -15.02 33.40
CA PHE A 525 -2.72 -13.61 33.77
C PHE A 525 -1.55 -12.89 33.12
N LEU A 526 -0.33 -13.43 33.24
CA LEU A 526 0.86 -12.82 32.68
C LEU A 526 0.74 -12.63 31.17
N THR A 527 0.21 -13.63 30.46
CA THR A 527 -0.05 -13.56 29.01
C THR A 527 -0.84 -12.30 28.62
N THR A 528 -1.85 -11.94 29.40
CA THR A 528 -2.68 -10.73 29.14
C THR A 528 -1.96 -9.40 29.46
N GLN A 529 -0.85 -9.45 30.20
CA GLN A 529 -0.09 -8.26 30.59
C GLN A 529 1.11 -8.01 29.65
N LEU A 530 1.49 -8.98 28.81
CA LEU A 530 2.60 -8.85 27.86
C LEU A 530 2.17 -8.08 26.60
N ASN A 531 3.12 -7.36 26.00
CA ASN A 531 2.96 -6.61 24.77
C ASN A 531 3.59 -7.36 23.59
N PHE A 532 2.86 -8.33 23.04
CA PHE A 532 3.38 -9.18 21.95
C PHE A 532 3.67 -8.41 20.65
N ASP A 533 2.97 -7.32 20.39
CA ASP A 533 3.23 -6.47 19.23
C ASP A 533 4.61 -5.81 19.33
N GLN A 534 4.92 -5.26 20.50
CA GLN A 534 6.23 -4.67 20.79
C GLN A 534 7.33 -5.73 20.79
N MET A 535 7.07 -6.93 21.30
CA MET A 535 8.04 -8.04 21.23
C MET A 535 8.49 -8.33 19.79
N ARG A 536 7.56 -8.28 18.82
CA ARG A 536 7.85 -8.51 17.40
C ARG A 536 8.56 -7.35 16.72
N LYS A 537 8.28 -6.12 17.14
CA LYS A 537 8.82 -4.90 16.52
C LYS A 537 10.13 -4.42 17.13
N GLY A 538 10.35 -4.64 18.42
CA GLY A 538 11.53 -4.18 19.15
C GLY A 538 11.53 -2.68 19.48
N TYR A 539 10.49 -1.93 19.11
CA TYR A 539 10.40 -0.49 19.34
C TYR A 539 8.99 -0.05 19.71
N ASN A 540 8.90 1.10 20.40
CA ASN A 540 7.65 1.77 20.73
C ASN A 540 7.47 3.02 19.87
N PHE A 541 6.24 3.31 19.46
CA PHE A 541 5.92 4.61 18.88
C PHE A 541 5.84 5.65 19.99
N ILE A 542 6.83 6.53 20.09
CA ILE A 542 6.74 7.71 20.97
C ILE A 542 6.16 8.86 20.13
N GLU A 543 5.07 9.48 20.60
CA GLU A 543 4.64 10.78 20.09
C GLU A 543 5.82 11.75 20.16
N SER A 544 6.16 12.40 19.05
CA SER A 544 7.32 13.28 19.01
C SER A 544 7.29 14.31 20.14
N SER A 545 8.39 14.43 20.88
CA SER A 545 8.73 15.72 21.47
C SER A 545 8.84 16.71 20.31
N ALA A 546 8.24 17.89 20.43
CA ALA A 546 7.92 18.81 19.34
C ALA A 546 9.12 19.45 18.59
N VAL A 547 10.26 18.75 18.48
CA VAL A 547 11.56 19.29 18.07
C VAL A 547 11.74 19.31 16.55
N ASP A 548 11.18 18.35 15.81
CA ASP A 548 11.23 18.35 14.35
C ASP A 548 9.87 18.73 13.73
N LYS A 549 9.87 19.86 13.03
CA LYS A 549 8.71 20.45 12.34
C LYS A 549 8.19 19.60 11.17
N LYS A 550 8.92 18.56 10.75
CA LYS A 550 8.54 17.60 9.71
C LYS A 550 7.80 16.36 10.26
N HIS A 551 7.51 16.31 11.56
CA HIS A 551 6.78 15.21 12.19
C HIS A 551 5.38 15.62 12.60
N LYS A 552 4.39 14.78 12.29
CA LYS A 552 2.99 15.12 12.53
C LYS A 552 2.62 14.71 13.95
N LYS A 553 2.18 15.68 14.75
CA LYS A 553 1.74 15.45 16.14
C LYS A 553 0.65 14.37 16.18
N GLY A 554 0.83 13.35 17.02
CA GLY A 554 -0.10 12.22 17.16
C GLY A 554 -0.05 11.18 16.03
N SER A 555 0.89 11.30 15.08
CA SER A 555 1.15 10.25 14.09
C SER A 555 2.21 9.28 14.62
N HIS A 556 2.11 8.00 14.20
CA HIS A 556 3.10 6.96 14.45
C HIS A 556 4.39 7.28 13.70
N ASP A 557 5.12 8.26 14.21
CA ASP A 557 6.34 8.77 13.64
C ASP A 557 7.55 8.08 14.28
N GLN A 558 8.65 7.97 13.53
CA GLN A 558 9.89 7.31 13.96
C GLN A 558 10.43 7.89 15.27
N PHE A 559 10.27 7.24 16.43
CA PHE A 559 11.17 7.46 17.58
C PHE A 559 11.35 6.23 18.48
N SER A 560 12.63 5.97 18.81
CA SER A 560 13.27 5.02 19.74
C SER A 560 12.85 3.54 19.72
N VAL A 561 13.69 2.73 19.06
CA VAL A 561 13.98 1.34 19.43
C VAL A 561 14.86 1.38 20.69
N HIS A 562 14.57 0.57 21.73
CA HIS A 562 15.59 -0.05 22.62
C HIS A 562 14.94 -0.95 23.67
N PRO A 563 15.49 -2.17 23.84
CA PRO A 563 16.36 -2.40 25.00
C PRO A 563 17.72 -3.04 24.69
N ASP A 564 18.10 -3.26 23.42
CA ASP A 564 19.42 -3.79 23.05
C ASP A 564 20.04 -2.98 21.89
N ASP A 565 21.32 -2.61 22.00
CA ASP A 565 22.07 -1.89 20.96
C ASP A 565 22.11 -2.68 19.65
N VAL A 566 22.07 -4.02 19.75
CA VAL A 566 22.15 -4.93 18.60
C VAL A 566 20.97 -4.75 17.64
N TYR A 567 19.72 -4.73 18.13
CA TYR A 567 18.57 -4.62 17.22
C TYR A 567 18.32 -3.20 16.72
N ASN A 568 18.90 -2.19 17.35
CA ASN A 568 18.92 -0.83 16.80
C ASN A 568 19.79 -0.78 15.54
N ASP A 569 20.98 -1.39 15.60
CA ASP A 569 21.82 -1.58 14.43
C ASP A 569 21.12 -2.45 13.39
N GLY A 570 20.53 -3.56 13.84
CA GLY A 570 19.73 -4.46 12.99
C GLY A 570 18.58 -3.76 12.26
N PHE A 571 17.87 -2.84 12.92
CA PHE A 571 16.81 -2.03 12.31
C PHE A 571 17.36 -1.18 11.16
N ASN A 572 18.47 -0.47 11.40
CA ASN A 572 19.10 0.37 10.38
C ASN A 572 19.64 -0.46 9.21
N MET A 573 20.27 -1.59 9.50
CA MET A 573 20.74 -2.55 8.50
C MET A 573 19.57 -3.08 7.66
N ALA A 574 18.47 -3.49 8.30
CA ALA A 574 17.25 -3.97 7.62
C ALA A 574 16.62 -2.89 6.73
N LYS A 575 16.55 -1.64 7.23
CA LYS A 575 16.05 -0.49 6.44
C LYS A 575 16.91 -0.22 5.20
N GLN A 576 18.23 -0.37 5.30
CA GLN A 576 19.14 -0.20 4.17
C GLN A 576 19.13 -1.40 3.21
N ALA A 577 18.92 -2.61 3.73
CA ALA A 577 18.73 -3.84 2.96
C ALA A 577 17.37 -3.91 2.24
N TYR A 578 16.40 -3.09 2.65
CA TYR A 578 15.09 -3.02 2.01
C TYR A 578 15.16 -2.37 0.62
N VAL A 579 15.22 -3.22 -0.40
CA VAL A 579 15.28 -2.86 -1.81
C VAL A 579 14.18 -3.56 -2.60
N GLY A 580 13.69 -2.96 -3.69
CA GLY A 580 12.61 -3.55 -4.50
C GLY A 580 13.00 -4.88 -5.19
N GLY A 581 12.06 -5.46 -5.95
CA GLY A 581 12.34 -6.64 -6.78
C GLY A 581 13.29 -6.34 -7.96
N MET A 582 13.74 -7.39 -8.65
CA MET A 582 14.69 -7.28 -9.78
C MET A 582 14.05 -6.63 -11.00
N ASN A 583 14.65 -5.57 -11.53
CA ASN A 583 14.13 -4.87 -12.69
C ASN A 583 15.32 -4.59 -13.62
N LEU A 584 15.58 -5.52 -14.55
CA LEU A 584 16.81 -5.59 -15.34
C LEU A 584 16.54 -6.00 -16.79
N ALA A 585 17.27 -5.40 -17.74
CA ALA A 585 17.30 -5.80 -19.14
C ALA A 585 18.70 -6.31 -19.50
N PHE A 586 18.91 -7.63 -19.41
CA PHE A 586 20.21 -8.24 -19.69
C PHE A 586 20.57 -8.18 -21.17
N ASN A 587 19.64 -8.53 -22.06
CA ASN A 587 19.93 -8.65 -23.48
C ASN A 587 19.02 -7.73 -24.28
N PRO A 588 19.24 -6.41 -24.24
CA PRO A 588 18.40 -5.47 -24.95
C PRO A 588 18.55 -5.65 -26.46
N GLY A 589 17.44 -5.64 -27.19
CA GLY A 589 17.39 -5.78 -28.65
C GLY A 589 16.12 -6.42 -29.18
N ILE A 590 16.15 -6.79 -30.47
CA ILE A 590 15.07 -7.48 -31.16
C ILE A 590 15.49 -8.93 -31.37
N ILE A 591 14.76 -9.85 -30.72
CA ILE A 591 15.03 -11.28 -30.68
C ILE A 591 14.02 -12.00 -31.58
N THR A 592 14.47 -12.38 -32.79
CA THR A 592 13.61 -13.01 -33.82
C THR A 592 13.84 -14.52 -33.92
N SER A 593 14.63 -14.96 -34.90
CA SER A 593 14.89 -16.35 -35.31
C SER A 593 15.85 -17.14 -34.42
N ALA A 594 16.61 -16.48 -33.53
CA ALA A 594 17.56 -17.14 -32.63
C ALA A 594 16.87 -18.08 -31.63
N PHE A 595 15.64 -17.74 -31.24
CA PHE A 595 14.82 -18.53 -30.34
C PHE A 595 13.42 -18.64 -30.89
N LYS A 596 12.94 -19.87 -31.13
CA LYS A 596 11.59 -20.09 -31.65
C LYS A 596 10.51 -19.65 -30.68
N TYR A 597 10.55 -20.09 -29.43
CA TYR A 597 9.50 -19.87 -28.43
C TYR A 597 9.90 -18.79 -27.42
N LYS A 598 8.96 -17.90 -27.08
CA LYS A 598 9.11 -16.87 -26.07
C LYS A 598 7.96 -16.94 -25.06
N TYR A 599 8.31 -16.85 -23.79
CA TYR A 599 7.42 -17.02 -22.64
C TYR A 599 7.56 -15.82 -21.70
N ASP A 600 6.46 -15.43 -21.07
CA ASP A 600 6.44 -14.53 -19.92
C ASP A 600 6.15 -15.37 -18.67
N ILE A 601 7.15 -15.57 -17.80
CA ILE A 601 7.08 -16.48 -16.65
C ILE A 601 7.03 -15.67 -15.36
N ASP A 602 5.96 -15.80 -14.59
CA ASP A 602 5.77 -15.11 -13.32
C ASP A 602 5.64 -16.10 -12.15
N LEU A 603 6.16 -15.72 -10.99
CA LEU A 603 5.93 -16.45 -9.74
C LEU A 603 4.44 -16.45 -9.36
N LYS A 604 4.00 -17.55 -8.75
CA LYS A 604 2.61 -17.67 -8.32
C LYS A 604 2.33 -16.77 -7.11
N SER A 605 1.59 -15.67 -7.31
CA SER A 605 1.22 -14.73 -6.24
C SER A 605 2.41 -14.32 -5.35
N SER A 606 3.53 -13.93 -5.97
CA SER A 606 4.85 -13.76 -5.33
C SER A 606 4.85 -13.15 -3.93
N TYR A 607 4.22 -11.98 -3.72
CA TYR A 607 4.23 -11.33 -2.40
C TYR A 607 3.31 -12.00 -1.36
N VAL A 608 2.33 -12.80 -1.76
CA VAL A 608 1.52 -13.61 -0.83
C VAL A 608 2.25 -14.90 -0.49
N ASP A 609 2.89 -15.52 -1.48
CA ASP A 609 3.76 -16.70 -1.29
C ASP A 609 4.93 -16.38 -0.36
N ALA A 610 5.63 -15.27 -0.61
CA ALA A 610 6.70 -14.80 0.27
C ALA A 610 6.23 -14.60 1.72
N GLY A 611 5.00 -14.15 1.97
CA GLY A 611 4.48 -13.99 3.33
C GLY A 611 4.26 -15.30 4.08
N HIS A 612 4.02 -16.40 3.36
CA HIS A 612 3.97 -17.75 3.92
C HIS A 612 5.38 -18.31 4.20
N LEU A 613 6.43 -17.61 3.78
CA LEU A 613 7.83 -17.94 4.01
C LEU A 613 8.50 -16.97 4.98
N ILE A 614 7.74 -16.09 5.62
CA ILE A 614 8.24 -15.19 6.68
C ILE A 614 7.80 -15.77 8.04
N PRO A 615 8.72 -16.35 8.83
CA PRO A 615 8.40 -16.83 10.16
C PRO A 615 8.05 -15.68 11.10
N ASP A 616 7.24 -15.96 12.11
CA ASP A 616 7.05 -15.06 13.25
C ASP A 616 8.37 -14.92 14.02
N PHE A 617 8.73 -13.72 14.46
CA PHE A 617 10.01 -13.47 15.13
C PHE A 617 9.90 -12.40 16.21
N ARG A 618 10.90 -12.36 17.10
CA ARG A 618 10.98 -11.49 18.27
C ARG A 618 12.29 -10.73 18.33
N LEU A 619 12.20 -9.48 18.76
CA LEU A 619 13.28 -8.51 18.88
C LEU A 619 13.47 -8.00 20.33
N ASP A 620 12.72 -8.56 21.28
CA ASP A 620 12.79 -8.22 22.71
C ASP A 620 13.67 -9.17 23.54
N CYS A 621 14.28 -10.15 22.90
CA CYS A 621 15.18 -11.13 23.49
C CYS A 621 16.47 -11.24 22.67
N LYS A 622 17.55 -11.73 23.29
CA LYS A 622 18.85 -11.89 22.62
C LYS A 622 18.71 -12.60 21.27
N PRO A 623 19.43 -12.16 20.22
CA PRO A 623 19.40 -12.81 18.92
C PRO A 623 19.94 -14.23 19.00
N ILE A 624 19.50 -15.08 18.07
CA ILE A 624 20.08 -16.40 17.83
C ILE A 624 21.56 -16.26 17.46
N LEU A 625 21.89 -15.21 16.71
CA LEU A 625 23.25 -14.92 16.27
C LEU A 625 23.48 -13.40 16.22
N ASP A 626 24.54 -12.92 16.86
CA ASP A 626 25.17 -11.61 16.62
C ASP A 626 26.68 -11.82 16.63
N VAL A 627 27.29 -11.90 15.45
CA VAL A 627 28.71 -12.21 15.29
C VAL A 627 29.34 -11.37 14.20
N HIS A 628 30.66 -11.21 14.30
CA HIS A 628 31.48 -10.37 13.43
C HIS A 628 32.50 -11.19 12.65
N ASP A 629 33.00 -10.59 11.57
CA ASP A 629 34.15 -11.06 10.79
C ASP A 629 34.10 -12.55 10.38
N LEU A 630 32.98 -12.96 9.77
CA LEU A 630 32.87 -14.30 9.17
C LEU A 630 33.26 -14.28 7.69
N ASP A 631 33.98 -15.30 7.24
CA ASP A 631 34.15 -15.57 5.81
C ASP A 631 33.07 -16.53 5.27
N SER A 632 33.10 -16.75 3.95
CA SER A 632 32.14 -17.61 3.26
C SER A 632 32.17 -19.08 3.72
N ASN A 633 33.33 -19.61 4.08
CA ASN A 633 33.48 -21.01 4.48
C ASN A 633 32.93 -21.22 5.90
N ILE A 634 33.22 -20.29 6.80
CA ILE A 634 32.67 -20.26 8.15
C ILE A 634 31.15 -20.11 8.07
N LEU A 635 30.63 -19.19 7.24
CA LEU A 635 29.20 -19.00 7.06
C LEU A 635 28.50 -20.26 6.50
N LYS A 636 29.12 -20.96 5.53
CA LYS A 636 28.63 -22.26 5.03
C LYS A 636 28.55 -23.31 6.15
N ASN A 637 29.49 -23.30 7.10
CA ASN A 637 29.45 -24.20 8.26
C ASN A 637 28.33 -23.82 9.23
N TYR A 638 28.14 -22.54 9.52
CA TYR A 638 27.00 -22.06 10.31
C TYR A 638 25.66 -22.45 9.67
N ARG A 639 25.53 -22.34 8.35
CA ARG A 639 24.32 -22.75 7.60
C ARG A 639 23.99 -24.23 7.74
N LYS A 640 25.01 -25.11 7.84
CA LYS A 640 24.80 -26.55 8.07
C LYS A 640 24.23 -26.84 9.46
N ASN A 641 24.39 -25.91 10.41
CA ASN A 641 23.84 -26.05 11.75
C ASN A 641 22.43 -25.44 11.81
N SER A 642 21.43 -26.31 11.89
CA SER A 642 20.02 -25.94 11.89
C SER A 642 19.61 -25.05 13.05
N GLN A 643 20.41 -24.93 14.12
CA GLN A 643 20.09 -24.06 15.25
C GLN A 643 20.20 -22.57 14.92
N TYR A 644 21.04 -22.19 13.95
CA TYR A 644 21.27 -20.78 13.58
C TYR A 644 20.46 -20.36 12.35
N PHE A 645 20.28 -21.27 11.39
CA PHE A 645 19.54 -21.04 10.14
C PHE A 645 18.30 -21.95 10.09
N VAL A 646 17.42 -21.78 11.08
CA VAL A 646 16.26 -22.66 11.32
C VAL A 646 15.30 -22.81 10.13
N ASN A 647 15.27 -21.82 9.23
CA ASN A 647 14.38 -21.78 8.06
C ASN A 647 15.15 -21.80 6.72
N GLY A 648 16.43 -22.21 6.73
CA GLY A 648 17.26 -22.24 5.53
C GLY A 648 17.37 -20.85 4.88
N ALA A 649 17.08 -20.76 3.58
CA ALA A 649 17.10 -19.51 2.82
C ALA A 649 16.09 -18.47 3.34
N PHE A 650 15.07 -18.89 4.08
CA PHE A 650 14.00 -18.03 4.61
C PHE A 650 14.22 -17.62 6.07
N THR A 651 15.41 -17.85 6.61
CA THR A 651 15.79 -17.36 7.94
C THR A 651 15.82 -15.83 7.92
N ILE A 652 15.02 -15.20 8.79
CA ILE A 652 15.02 -13.74 8.98
C ILE A 652 16.36 -13.35 9.58
N GLY A 653 17.01 -12.36 8.97
CA GLY A 653 18.26 -11.80 9.48
C GLY A 653 18.83 -10.77 8.53
N VAL A 654 19.77 -9.97 9.03
CA VAL A 654 20.46 -8.93 8.28
C VAL A 654 21.95 -8.97 8.55
N ALA A 655 22.73 -8.57 7.56
CA ALA A 655 24.18 -8.55 7.69
C ALA A 655 24.80 -7.42 6.88
N ASN A 656 25.94 -6.94 7.36
CA ASN A 656 26.81 -6.04 6.64
C ASN A 656 27.89 -6.89 5.98
N VAL A 657 28.01 -6.78 4.67
CA VAL A 657 28.85 -7.68 3.87
C VAL A 657 29.67 -6.95 2.83
N SER A 658 30.75 -7.58 2.40
CA SER A 658 31.40 -7.30 1.12
C SER A 658 31.34 -8.57 0.30
N TYR A 659 31.00 -8.44 -0.97
CA TYR A 659 30.85 -9.60 -1.85
C TYR A 659 31.57 -9.39 -3.17
N HIS A 660 31.94 -10.51 -3.79
CA HIS A 660 32.51 -10.57 -5.13
C HIS A 660 32.01 -11.83 -5.83
N PHE A 661 31.33 -11.65 -6.95
CA PHE A 661 30.96 -12.72 -7.87
C PHE A 661 32.13 -13.05 -8.82
N PRO A 662 32.21 -14.29 -9.35
CA PRO A 662 33.23 -14.65 -10.34
C PRO A 662 33.22 -13.72 -11.56
N ASP A 663 34.39 -13.45 -12.14
CA ASP A 663 34.53 -12.53 -13.29
C ASP A 663 33.67 -12.94 -14.51
N ASN A 664 33.42 -14.23 -14.67
CA ASN A 664 32.62 -14.82 -15.74
C ASN A 664 31.13 -14.97 -15.38
N VAL A 665 30.67 -14.40 -14.26
CA VAL A 665 29.26 -14.50 -13.84
C VAL A 665 28.34 -13.93 -14.92
N LYS A 666 27.38 -14.75 -15.38
CA LYS A 666 26.40 -14.34 -16.40
C LYS A 666 25.47 -13.27 -15.87
N ARG A 667 25.00 -13.42 -14.62
CA ARG A 667 24.02 -12.55 -13.97
C ARG A 667 24.30 -12.41 -12.48
N VAL A 668 24.20 -11.19 -11.96
CA VAL A 668 24.25 -10.89 -10.54
C VAL A 668 22.87 -11.13 -9.93
N SER A 669 22.78 -12.05 -8.97
CA SER A 669 21.53 -12.52 -8.38
C SER A 669 20.85 -11.49 -7.46
N VAL A 670 21.61 -10.53 -6.92
CA VAL A 670 21.14 -9.58 -5.91
C VAL A 670 21.60 -8.16 -6.20
N GLY A 671 20.79 -7.18 -5.81
CA GLY A 671 21.13 -5.77 -5.94
C GLY A 671 21.06 -5.08 -4.59
N TYR A 672 21.85 -4.03 -4.40
CA TYR A 672 21.80 -3.19 -3.19
C TYR A 672 21.45 -1.75 -3.57
N LYS A 673 20.91 -0.99 -2.63
CA LYS A 673 20.62 0.43 -2.84
C LYS A 673 21.86 1.26 -2.46
N PRO A 674 22.57 1.87 -3.42
CA PRO A 674 23.72 2.70 -3.10
C PRO A 674 23.27 3.97 -2.36
N LEU A 675 24.17 4.55 -1.55
CA LEU A 675 23.95 5.83 -0.85
C LEU A 675 24.05 7.03 -1.81
N ILE A 676 23.42 6.93 -2.97
CA ILE A 676 23.36 7.96 -4.01
C ILE A 676 21.90 8.41 -4.13
N LYS A 677 21.68 9.72 -4.05
CA LYS A 677 20.34 10.31 -4.13
C LYS A 677 19.64 9.90 -5.44
N ASP A 678 18.36 9.57 -5.34
CA ASP A 678 17.47 9.20 -6.45
C ASP A 678 17.89 7.95 -7.24
N GLN A 679 18.82 7.13 -6.70
CA GLN A 679 19.21 5.86 -7.32
C GLN A 679 18.38 4.68 -6.81
N GLY A 680 17.99 3.82 -7.76
CA GLY A 680 17.40 2.51 -7.49
C GLY A 680 18.46 1.46 -7.12
N PRO A 681 18.05 0.20 -6.92
CA PRO A 681 18.98 -0.89 -6.66
C PRO A 681 19.96 -1.10 -7.83
N ALA A 682 21.23 -1.33 -7.50
CA ALA A 682 22.30 -1.59 -8.46
C ALA A 682 22.77 -3.04 -8.37
N TYR A 683 22.98 -3.66 -9.52
CA TYR A 683 23.36 -5.06 -9.69
C TYR A 683 24.76 -5.12 -10.32
N VAL A 684 25.77 -5.23 -9.46
CA VAL A 684 27.20 -5.16 -9.81
C VAL A 684 27.95 -6.34 -9.24
N GLN A 685 29.06 -6.74 -9.88
CA GLN A 685 29.81 -7.95 -9.52
C GLN A 685 30.43 -7.88 -8.13
N GLN A 686 30.81 -6.69 -7.66
CA GLN A 686 31.37 -6.50 -6.33
C GLN A 686 30.86 -5.25 -5.63
N ALA A 687 30.72 -5.36 -4.31
CA ALA A 687 30.38 -4.25 -3.44
C ALA A 687 31.01 -4.44 -2.06
N ASN A 688 31.35 -3.32 -1.42
CA ASN A 688 31.98 -3.30 -0.10
C ASN A 688 31.07 -2.65 0.95
N GLN A 689 31.05 -3.23 2.15
CA GLN A 689 30.33 -2.72 3.34
C GLN A 689 28.84 -2.41 3.08
N VAL A 690 28.14 -3.28 2.35
CA VAL A 690 26.71 -3.13 2.04
C VAL A 690 25.83 -3.93 3.00
N ASN A 691 24.67 -3.37 3.35
CA ASN A 691 23.70 -4.05 4.20
C ASN A 691 22.72 -4.87 3.35
N MET A 692 22.57 -6.16 3.68
CA MET A 692 21.75 -7.12 2.94
C MET A 692 20.97 -8.02 3.90
N THR A 693 19.91 -8.66 3.41
CA THR A 693 19.24 -9.73 4.15
C THR A 693 20.07 -11.00 4.10
N VAL A 694 19.88 -11.87 5.10
CA VAL A 694 20.49 -13.21 5.10
C VAL A 694 20.08 -14.02 3.86
N THR A 695 18.84 -13.88 3.40
CA THR A 695 18.36 -14.52 2.17
C THR A 695 19.14 -14.08 0.94
N ASP A 696 19.42 -12.78 0.77
CA ASP A 696 20.23 -12.30 -0.35
C ASP A 696 21.67 -12.82 -0.26
N ILE A 697 22.25 -12.93 0.94
CA ILE A 697 23.59 -13.49 1.13
C ILE A 697 23.65 -14.97 0.74
N ILE A 698 22.65 -15.75 1.13
CA ILE A 698 22.53 -17.16 0.72
C ILE A 698 22.43 -17.24 -0.81
N ASN A 699 21.63 -16.36 -1.43
CA ASN A 699 21.48 -16.25 -2.88
C ASN A 699 22.83 -15.95 -3.56
N ILE A 700 23.66 -15.05 -3.03
CA ILE A 700 25.02 -14.79 -3.54
C ILE A 700 25.86 -16.07 -3.54
N ILE A 701 25.90 -16.76 -2.40
CA ILE A 701 26.74 -17.95 -2.19
C ILE A 701 26.32 -19.10 -3.12
N GLU A 702 25.01 -19.29 -3.31
CA GLU A 702 24.46 -20.32 -4.20
C GLU A 702 24.79 -20.05 -5.67
N HIS A 703 24.98 -18.78 -6.04
CA HIS A 703 25.40 -18.37 -7.38
C HIS A 703 26.93 -18.22 -7.51
N GLY A 704 27.70 -18.89 -6.64
CA GLY A 704 29.16 -18.96 -6.70
C GLY A 704 29.89 -17.71 -6.19
N GLY A 705 29.17 -16.74 -5.62
CA GLY A 705 29.78 -15.54 -5.05
C GLY A 705 30.53 -15.80 -3.74
N THR A 706 31.57 -15.02 -3.51
CA THR A 706 32.29 -14.95 -2.23
C THR A 706 31.75 -13.78 -1.41
N VAL A 707 31.59 -14.01 -0.11
CA VAL A 707 31.05 -13.05 0.86
C VAL A 707 31.96 -13.00 2.09
N ARG A 708 32.36 -11.79 2.48
CA ARG A 708 32.88 -11.46 3.80
C ARG A 708 31.76 -10.78 4.59
N VAL A 709 31.40 -11.35 5.73
CA VAL A 709 30.43 -10.80 6.67
C VAL A 709 31.17 -10.00 7.72
N HIS A 710 30.94 -8.69 7.78
CA HIS A 710 31.49 -7.81 8.82
C HIS A 710 30.67 -7.91 10.11
N ARG A 711 29.35 -8.08 9.99
CA ARG A 711 28.44 -8.39 11.10
C ARG A 711 27.19 -9.08 10.56
N ILE A 712 26.64 -10.04 11.29
CA ILE A 712 25.34 -10.69 11.01
C ILE A 712 24.49 -10.75 12.27
N ILE A 713 23.21 -10.41 12.13
CA ILE A 713 22.21 -10.43 13.20
C ILE A 713 21.03 -11.30 12.75
N ILE A 714 20.74 -12.36 13.51
CA ILE A 714 19.59 -13.26 13.30
C ILE A 714 18.71 -13.25 14.56
N PRO A 715 17.49 -12.69 14.50
CA PRO A 715 16.59 -12.66 15.65
C PRO A 715 16.03 -14.04 15.99
N GLN A 716 15.51 -14.17 17.22
CA GLN A 716 14.70 -15.33 17.62
C GLN A 716 13.46 -15.42 16.72
N GLN A 717 13.24 -16.58 16.12
CA GLN A 717 12.15 -16.80 15.17
C GLN A 717 11.58 -18.21 15.28
N LYS A 718 10.34 -18.40 14.81
CA LYS A 718 9.70 -19.72 14.71
C LYS A 718 10.26 -20.49 13.52
N THR A 719 10.17 -21.81 13.60
CA THR A 719 10.44 -22.69 12.47
C THR A 719 9.20 -22.81 11.60
N LEU A 720 9.37 -22.60 10.30
CA LEU A 720 8.33 -22.81 9.29
C LEU A 720 8.02 -24.30 9.17
N ASN A 721 6.73 -24.62 9.13
CA ASN A 721 6.24 -26.00 9.02
C ASN A 721 4.94 -26.09 8.21
N GLY A 722 4.66 -25.08 7.38
CA GLY A 722 3.42 -24.98 6.58
C GLY A 722 2.22 -24.38 7.33
N HIS A 723 2.20 -24.47 8.66
CA HIS A 723 1.09 -23.95 9.46
C HIS A 723 1.11 -22.43 9.66
N VAL A 724 -0.09 -21.82 9.58
CA VAL A 724 -0.33 -20.37 9.75
C VAL A 724 0.16 -19.82 11.09
N THR A 725 0.21 -20.63 12.15
CA THR A 725 0.65 -20.21 13.49
C THR A 725 2.14 -19.88 13.58
N CYS A 726 2.95 -20.37 12.63
CA CYS A 726 4.37 -20.08 12.52
C CYS A 726 4.66 -18.81 11.71
N LEU A 727 3.68 -18.25 11.00
CA LEU A 727 3.86 -17.09 10.15
C LEU A 727 3.87 -15.78 10.95
N ALA A 728 4.62 -14.81 10.44
CA ALA A 728 4.52 -13.44 10.94
C ALA A 728 3.06 -12.91 10.80
N PRO A 729 2.64 -11.93 11.62
CA PRO A 729 1.26 -11.42 11.62
C PRO A 729 0.71 -11.06 10.24
N ILE A 730 1.55 -10.44 9.41
CA ILE A 730 1.19 -10.06 8.05
C ILE A 730 1.04 -11.25 7.10
N GLY A 731 1.82 -12.32 7.31
CA GLY A 731 1.68 -13.60 6.62
C GLY A 731 0.36 -14.30 6.98
N LYS A 732 -0.06 -14.23 8.25
CA LYS A 732 -1.38 -14.72 8.68
C LYS A 732 -2.53 -13.98 8.00
N MET A 733 -2.45 -12.64 7.93
CA MET A 733 -3.42 -11.83 7.19
C MET A 733 -3.45 -12.20 5.71
N GLN A 734 -2.29 -12.42 5.09
CA GLN A 734 -2.22 -12.86 3.70
C GLN A 734 -2.80 -14.26 3.49
N HIS A 735 -2.58 -15.19 4.42
CA HIS A 735 -3.20 -16.51 4.41
C HIS A 735 -4.75 -16.41 4.46
N TRP A 736 -5.28 -15.58 5.37
CA TRP A 736 -6.72 -15.28 5.45
C TRP A 736 -7.26 -14.75 4.12
N SER A 737 -6.59 -13.76 3.52
CA SER A 737 -7.00 -13.19 2.22
C SER A 737 -6.94 -14.21 1.08
N LEU A 738 -6.00 -15.17 1.13
CA LEU A 738 -5.83 -16.21 0.12
C LEU A 738 -6.97 -17.23 0.16
N ILE A 739 -7.42 -17.63 1.36
CA ILE A 739 -8.57 -18.51 1.55
C ILE A 739 -9.81 -17.91 0.87
N HIS A 740 -10.17 -16.67 1.23
CA HIS A 740 -11.35 -16.02 0.65
C HIS A 740 -11.23 -15.73 -0.85
N ARG A 741 -10.02 -15.41 -1.33
CA ARG A 741 -9.77 -15.31 -2.77
C ARG A 741 -10.04 -16.63 -3.49
N ASN A 742 -9.58 -17.75 -2.92
CA ASN A 742 -9.77 -19.07 -3.52
C ASN A 742 -11.23 -19.52 -3.45
N GLU A 743 -11.95 -19.21 -2.37
CA GLU A 743 -13.40 -19.42 -2.27
C GLU A 743 -14.17 -18.62 -3.34
N ALA A 744 -13.81 -17.35 -3.55
CA ALA A 744 -14.40 -16.50 -4.58
C ALA A 744 -14.14 -17.07 -5.99
N LYS A 745 -12.92 -17.55 -6.28
CA LYS A 745 -12.60 -18.23 -7.54
C LYS A 745 -13.40 -19.52 -7.73
N ALA A 746 -13.48 -20.37 -6.70
CA ALA A 746 -14.24 -21.61 -6.76
C ALA A 746 -15.73 -21.38 -6.99
N LYS A 747 -16.28 -20.23 -6.52
CA LYS A 747 -17.65 -19.81 -6.87
C LYS A 747 -17.73 -19.29 -8.31
N ARG A 748 -16.81 -18.41 -8.72
CA ARG A 748 -16.73 -17.87 -10.10
C ARG A 748 -16.72 -18.97 -11.14
N ASP A 749 -15.89 -19.99 -10.95
CA ASP A 749 -15.65 -21.07 -11.91
C ASP A 749 -16.86 -22.00 -12.11
N LYS A 750 -17.95 -21.82 -11.34
CA LYS A 750 -19.23 -22.53 -11.51
C LYS A 750 -20.17 -21.85 -12.53
N PHE A 751 -19.86 -20.65 -13.00
CA PHE A 751 -20.72 -19.85 -13.86
C PHE A 751 -20.08 -19.59 -15.22
N ASP A 752 -20.90 -19.38 -16.25
CA ASP A 752 -20.45 -18.99 -17.59
C ASP A 752 -19.75 -17.61 -17.56
N SER A 753 -18.68 -17.43 -18.33
CA SER A 753 -17.86 -16.20 -18.31
C SER A 753 -18.64 -14.93 -18.69
N ASN A 754 -19.78 -15.06 -19.38
CA ASN A 754 -20.64 -13.93 -19.76
C ASN A 754 -21.75 -13.62 -18.73
N SER A 755 -21.92 -14.46 -17.70
CA SER A 755 -22.94 -14.28 -16.65
C SER A 755 -22.61 -13.14 -15.68
N ASP A 756 -23.65 -12.57 -15.05
CA ASP A 756 -23.49 -11.55 -14.01
C ASP A 756 -22.85 -12.16 -12.74
N GLU A 757 -23.15 -13.42 -12.41
CA GLU A 757 -22.53 -14.14 -11.30
C GLU A 757 -21.03 -14.34 -11.49
N TYR A 758 -20.57 -14.69 -12.70
CA TYR A 758 -19.15 -14.80 -13.00
C TYR A 758 -18.46 -13.45 -12.77
N ARG A 759 -19.00 -12.36 -13.33
CA ARG A 759 -18.46 -11.00 -13.16
C ARG A 759 -18.35 -10.60 -11.68
N LYS A 760 -19.39 -10.88 -10.90
CA LYS A 760 -19.43 -10.62 -9.46
C LYS A 760 -18.32 -11.34 -8.72
N TYR A 761 -18.20 -12.66 -8.90
CA TYR A 761 -17.20 -13.45 -8.18
C TYR A 761 -15.77 -13.22 -8.70
N ASP A 762 -15.61 -12.85 -9.97
CA ASP A 762 -14.31 -12.45 -10.51
C ASP A 762 -13.83 -11.12 -9.89
N ALA A 763 -14.72 -10.15 -9.79
CA ALA A 763 -14.39 -8.89 -9.13
C ALA A 763 -14.17 -9.07 -7.61
N LEU A 764 -14.89 -10.00 -6.95
CA LEU A 764 -14.63 -10.39 -5.56
C LEU A 764 -13.24 -11.03 -5.36
N GLN A 765 -12.80 -11.92 -6.26
CA GLN A 765 -11.44 -12.47 -6.13
C GLN A 765 -10.36 -11.39 -6.38
N LEU A 766 -10.62 -10.40 -7.24
CA LEU A 766 -9.73 -9.25 -7.42
C LEU A 766 -9.65 -8.38 -6.17
N PHE A 767 -10.76 -8.21 -5.44
CA PHE A 767 -10.79 -7.52 -4.15
C PHE A 767 -9.87 -8.19 -3.12
N TYR A 768 -10.04 -9.50 -2.89
CA TYR A 768 -9.18 -10.23 -1.95
C TYR A 768 -7.71 -10.30 -2.41
N LYS A 769 -7.48 -10.34 -3.73
CA LYS A 769 -6.12 -10.22 -4.30
C LYS A 769 -5.49 -8.87 -3.94
N LEU A 770 -6.25 -7.77 -4.02
CA LEU A 770 -5.76 -6.44 -3.65
C LEU A 770 -5.48 -6.35 -2.14
N LEU A 771 -6.36 -6.91 -1.30
CA LEU A 771 -6.18 -6.96 0.15
C LEU A 771 -4.90 -7.71 0.53
N GLY A 772 -4.69 -8.91 0.01
CA GLY A 772 -3.49 -9.72 0.28
C GLY A 772 -2.19 -9.09 -0.23
N ASN A 773 -2.21 -8.49 -1.43
CA ASN A 773 -1.06 -7.75 -1.95
C ASN A 773 -0.77 -6.47 -1.16
N GLY A 774 -1.80 -5.87 -0.55
CA GLY A 774 -1.71 -4.67 0.28
C GLY A 774 -0.87 -4.85 1.54
N GLY A 775 -0.77 -6.08 2.07
CA GLY A 775 0.01 -6.41 3.26
C GLY A 775 1.46 -5.97 3.15
N TYR A 776 2.20 -6.49 2.17
CA TYR A 776 3.62 -6.19 1.96
C TYR A 776 3.91 -4.68 2.03
N GLY A 777 3.12 -3.86 1.31
CA GLY A 777 3.32 -2.41 1.26
C GLY A 777 3.22 -1.72 2.64
N LYS A 778 2.41 -2.26 3.55
CA LYS A 778 2.26 -1.76 4.92
C LYS A 778 3.47 -2.07 5.79
N SER A 779 4.11 -3.23 5.59
CA SER A 779 5.35 -3.57 6.32
C SER A 779 6.50 -2.58 6.07
N GLY A 780 6.55 -1.95 4.88
CA GLY A 780 7.57 -0.97 4.50
C GLY A 780 7.15 0.50 4.63
N GLN A 781 5.93 0.79 5.07
CA GLN A 781 5.38 2.16 5.09
C GLN A 781 6.19 3.06 6.04
N GLY A 782 6.58 4.25 5.57
CA GLY A 782 7.34 5.22 6.37
C GLY A 782 8.82 4.90 6.57
N LEU A 783 9.33 3.73 6.14
CA LEU A 783 10.77 3.43 6.22
C LEU A 783 11.64 4.33 5.34
N GLY A 784 11.10 4.87 4.24
CA GLY A 784 11.81 5.76 3.33
C GLY A 784 11.90 7.21 3.83
N THR A 785 12.77 8.01 3.23
CA THR A 785 12.84 9.48 3.43
C THR A 785 11.75 10.23 2.65
N GLY A 786 10.77 9.51 2.11
CA GLY A 786 9.66 10.07 1.36
C GLY A 786 8.87 11.01 2.25
N GLY A 787 8.79 12.27 1.83
CA GLY A 787 7.95 13.25 2.49
C GLY A 787 6.56 13.25 1.86
N THR A 788 5.53 13.21 2.69
CA THR A 788 4.20 13.67 2.29
C THR A 788 4.05 15.11 2.74
N ARG A 789 3.50 15.99 1.91
CA ARG A 789 3.22 17.34 2.38
C ARG A 789 2.08 17.25 3.40
N ASP A 790 2.28 17.73 4.61
CA ASP A 790 1.18 18.02 5.53
C ASP A 790 0.55 19.31 5.05
N PHE A 791 -0.61 19.14 4.46
CA PHE A 791 -1.33 20.24 3.87
C PHE A 791 -2.01 21.10 4.93
N LEU A 792 -2.12 20.69 6.21
CA LEU A 792 -2.58 21.56 7.31
C LEU A 792 -1.54 22.63 7.63
N THR A 793 -0.26 22.28 7.60
CA THR A 793 0.86 23.18 7.93
C THR A 793 1.60 23.72 6.70
N GLY A 794 1.37 23.13 5.52
CA GLY A 794 2.10 23.39 4.29
C GLY A 794 3.49 22.76 4.24
N ASN A 795 3.95 22.16 5.35
CA ASN A 795 5.27 21.56 5.49
C ASN A 795 5.35 20.19 4.82
N THR A 796 6.52 19.83 4.31
CA THR A 796 6.79 18.43 3.96
C THR A 796 7.05 17.64 5.24
N MET A 797 6.14 16.72 5.56
CA MET A 797 6.26 15.80 6.69
C MET A 797 6.72 14.42 6.24
N TYR A 798 7.21 13.62 7.17
CA TYR A 798 7.47 12.21 6.88
C TYR A 798 6.16 11.43 6.71
N VAL A 799 6.20 10.41 5.86
CA VAL A 799 5.11 9.42 5.81
C VAL A 799 5.14 8.62 7.13
N PRO A 800 4.04 8.56 7.88
CA PRO A 800 4.01 7.83 9.14
C PRO A 800 4.11 6.33 8.93
N PHE A 801 4.58 5.62 9.95
CA PHE A 801 4.59 4.16 9.97
C PHE A 801 3.14 3.64 9.99
N SER A 802 2.93 2.47 9.39
CA SER A 802 1.68 1.73 9.57
C SER A 802 1.70 0.96 10.89
N ARG A 803 0.56 0.36 11.25
CA ARG A 803 0.46 -0.50 12.44
C ARG A 803 1.37 -1.72 12.34
N ASN A 804 1.87 -2.09 11.17
CA ASN A 804 2.70 -3.29 10.95
C ASN A 804 4.05 -2.99 10.31
N THR A 805 4.49 -1.74 10.31
CA THR A 805 5.82 -1.42 9.79
C THR A 805 6.88 -2.23 10.54
N ASN A 806 7.74 -2.91 9.80
CA ASN A 806 8.87 -3.68 10.33
C ASN A 806 9.91 -3.86 9.22
N PRO A 807 11.11 -3.26 9.34
CA PRO A 807 12.10 -3.31 8.26
C PRO A 807 12.64 -4.71 8.00
N PHE A 808 12.71 -5.60 9.01
CA PHE A 808 13.11 -7.00 8.81
C PHE A 808 12.10 -7.70 7.89
N THR A 809 10.81 -7.56 8.18
CA THR A 809 9.71 -8.12 7.35
C THR A 809 9.72 -7.53 5.95
N ALA A 810 9.81 -6.20 5.82
CA ALA A 810 9.76 -5.52 4.53
C ALA A 810 10.94 -5.91 3.61
N ALA A 811 12.16 -5.94 4.15
CA ALA A 811 13.34 -6.39 3.43
C ALA A 811 13.18 -7.87 3.02
N GLN A 812 12.72 -8.72 3.94
CA GLN A 812 12.55 -10.15 3.69
C GLN A 812 11.60 -10.45 2.53
N TYR A 813 10.44 -9.79 2.45
CA TYR A 813 9.48 -9.98 1.34
C TYR A 813 10.16 -9.88 -0.02
N THR A 814 10.96 -8.83 -0.18
CA THR A 814 11.62 -8.55 -1.45
C THR A 814 12.79 -9.48 -1.72
N SER A 815 13.55 -9.90 -0.69
CA SER A 815 14.65 -10.84 -0.88
C SER A 815 14.15 -12.25 -1.19
N ILE A 816 13.03 -12.68 -0.61
CA ILE A 816 12.38 -13.96 -0.95
C ILE A 816 11.96 -13.94 -2.42
N ALA A 817 11.30 -12.88 -2.89
CA ALA A 817 10.92 -12.76 -4.30
C ALA A 817 12.14 -12.85 -5.23
N ARG A 818 13.25 -12.16 -4.90
CA ARG A 818 14.52 -12.25 -5.67
C ARG A 818 15.08 -13.67 -5.67
N TYR A 819 15.13 -14.31 -4.51
CA TYR A 819 15.60 -15.69 -4.35
C TYR A 819 14.80 -16.66 -5.22
N GLN A 820 13.47 -16.57 -5.16
CA GLN A 820 12.57 -17.45 -5.91
C GLN A 820 12.66 -17.24 -7.42
N VAL A 821 12.74 -15.98 -7.88
CA VAL A 821 12.92 -15.66 -9.31
C VAL A 821 14.25 -16.23 -9.80
N ASN A 822 15.35 -16.04 -9.08
CA ASN A 822 16.65 -16.58 -9.47
C ASN A 822 16.64 -18.11 -9.53
N ALA A 823 16.11 -18.77 -8.49
CA ALA A 823 15.99 -20.23 -8.47
C ALA A 823 15.19 -20.76 -9.67
N LEU A 824 14.11 -20.08 -10.06
CA LEU A 824 13.33 -20.45 -11.23
C LEU A 824 14.07 -20.19 -12.54
N MET A 825 14.79 -19.07 -12.66
CA MET A 825 15.62 -18.76 -13.83
C MET A 825 16.72 -19.79 -14.04
N ASP A 826 17.41 -20.19 -12.97
CA ASP A 826 18.47 -21.20 -13.04
C ASP A 826 17.89 -22.56 -13.45
N LEU A 827 16.75 -22.94 -12.85
CA LEU A 827 16.09 -24.21 -13.15
C LEU A 827 15.64 -24.31 -14.62
N VAL A 828 15.09 -23.23 -15.19
CA VAL A 828 14.66 -23.25 -16.60
C VAL A 828 15.85 -23.24 -17.56
N GLU A 829 16.94 -22.51 -17.26
CA GLU A 829 18.15 -22.53 -18.08
C GLU A 829 18.86 -23.88 -18.03
N GLU A 830 18.91 -24.53 -16.86
CA GLU A 830 19.44 -25.89 -16.70
C GLU A 830 18.59 -26.91 -17.47
N THR A 831 17.26 -26.76 -17.44
CA THR A 831 16.35 -27.69 -18.11
C THR A 831 16.34 -27.52 -19.63
N TYR A 832 16.56 -26.31 -20.11
CA TYR A 832 16.59 -25.96 -21.53
C TYR A 832 17.92 -25.29 -21.86
N PRO A 833 18.99 -26.07 -22.08
CA PRO A 833 20.29 -25.52 -22.45
C PRO A 833 20.18 -24.77 -23.78
N ASN A 834 21.06 -23.79 -23.99
CA ASN A 834 21.01 -22.87 -25.14
C ASN A 834 19.72 -22.04 -25.20
N SER A 835 19.22 -21.61 -24.03
CA SER A 835 18.13 -20.64 -23.88
C SER A 835 18.64 -19.26 -23.49
N LEU A 836 17.74 -18.26 -23.50
CA LEU A 836 18.05 -16.89 -23.14
C LEU A 836 16.98 -16.31 -22.23
N ILE A 837 17.41 -15.60 -21.18
CA ILE A 837 16.55 -14.77 -20.33
C ILE A 837 16.92 -13.31 -20.59
N PRO A 838 16.20 -12.59 -21.46
CA PRO A 838 16.61 -11.26 -21.88
C PRO A 838 16.26 -10.15 -20.87
N SER A 839 15.28 -10.36 -19.99
CA SER A 839 14.88 -9.38 -18.98
C SER A 839 14.10 -9.98 -17.82
N ILE A 840 14.10 -9.26 -16.69
CA ILE A 840 13.39 -9.59 -15.44
C ILE A 840 12.56 -8.37 -15.00
N THR A 841 11.34 -8.63 -14.53
CA THR A 841 10.44 -7.64 -13.94
C THR A 841 9.82 -8.14 -12.64
N THR A 842 10.45 -7.75 -11.52
CA THR A 842 10.06 -7.95 -10.12
C THR A 842 9.90 -9.41 -9.70
N ASP A 843 8.79 -10.02 -10.09
CA ASP A 843 8.34 -11.37 -9.75
C ASP A 843 8.30 -12.32 -10.95
N GLY A 844 8.72 -11.85 -12.13
CA GLY A 844 8.79 -12.66 -13.34
C GLY A 844 9.90 -12.26 -14.30
N PHE A 845 10.06 -13.04 -15.35
CA PHE A 845 11.09 -12.86 -16.36
C PHE A 845 10.65 -13.42 -17.71
N ILE A 846 11.21 -12.86 -18.78
CA ILE A 846 11.01 -13.38 -20.12
C ILE A 846 11.96 -14.53 -20.35
N PHE A 847 11.48 -15.61 -20.95
CA PHE A 847 12.27 -16.79 -21.28
C PHE A 847 12.17 -17.13 -22.77
N CYS A 848 13.31 -17.30 -23.44
CA CYS A 848 13.41 -17.59 -24.86
C CYS A 848 14.11 -18.94 -25.06
N SER A 849 13.51 -19.84 -25.85
CA SER A 849 14.01 -21.21 -26.07
C SER A 849 13.69 -21.71 -27.47
N ASN A 850 14.50 -22.64 -27.98
CA ASN A 850 14.17 -23.40 -29.20
C ASN A 850 13.37 -24.68 -28.91
N ASN A 851 13.33 -25.10 -27.64
CA ASN A 851 12.55 -26.24 -27.16
C ASN A 851 11.25 -25.75 -26.51
N LEU A 852 10.18 -26.50 -26.71
CA LEU A 852 8.90 -26.21 -26.08
C LEU A 852 8.99 -26.44 -24.57
N LEU A 853 8.57 -25.45 -23.77
CA LEU A 853 8.51 -25.57 -22.31
C LEU A 853 7.36 -26.49 -21.88
N VAL A 854 7.65 -27.44 -20.99
CA VAL A 854 6.67 -28.39 -20.42
C VAL A 854 6.50 -28.07 -18.93
N GLU A 855 5.35 -27.48 -18.58
CA GLU A 855 5.10 -26.98 -17.22
C GLU A 855 5.24 -28.07 -16.14
N GLU A 856 4.72 -29.26 -16.38
CA GLU A 856 4.77 -30.39 -15.43
C GLU A 856 6.20 -30.83 -15.13
N THR A 857 7.08 -30.82 -16.14
CA THR A 857 8.50 -31.12 -15.98
C THR A 857 9.16 -30.08 -15.07
N ILE A 858 8.89 -28.80 -15.28
CA ILE A 858 9.43 -27.73 -14.45
C ILE A 858 8.88 -27.82 -13.03
N ARG A 859 7.56 -28.02 -12.85
CA ARG A 859 6.94 -28.21 -11.52
C ARG A 859 7.56 -29.39 -10.76
N THR A 860 7.73 -30.53 -11.42
CA THR A 860 8.38 -31.72 -10.81
C THR A 860 9.81 -31.42 -10.40
N LYS A 861 10.56 -30.66 -11.20
CA LYS A 861 11.91 -30.23 -10.83
C LYS A 861 11.92 -29.21 -9.69
N CYS A 862 10.98 -28.25 -9.68
CA CYS A 862 10.80 -27.32 -8.54
C CYS A 862 10.65 -28.09 -7.23
N GLU A 863 9.77 -29.11 -7.20
CA GLU A 863 9.55 -29.93 -5.99
C GLU A 863 10.79 -30.69 -5.51
N LYS A 864 11.71 -31.02 -6.43
CA LYS A 864 12.95 -31.76 -6.11
C LYS A 864 14.10 -30.85 -5.72
N CYS A 865 14.20 -29.68 -6.33
CA CYS A 865 15.37 -28.82 -6.28
C CYS A 865 15.21 -27.60 -5.37
N PHE A 866 13.99 -27.11 -5.15
CA PHE A 866 13.76 -25.91 -4.34
C PHE A 866 13.80 -26.20 -2.84
N ASP A 867 13.94 -25.14 -2.05
CA ASP A 867 13.94 -25.21 -0.59
C ASP A 867 12.66 -25.90 -0.09
N LYS A 868 12.81 -26.83 0.87
CA LYS A 868 11.74 -27.68 1.38
C LYS A 868 10.57 -26.87 1.95
N ASN A 869 10.85 -25.73 2.57
CA ASN A 869 9.80 -24.86 3.13
C ASN A 869 8.96 -24.23 2.01
N TRP A 870 9.59 -23.85 0.89
CA TRP A 870 8.87 -23.32 -0.28
C TRP A 870 8.02 -24.39 -0.94
N VAL A 871 8.55 -25.61 -1.09
CA VAL A 871 7.80 -26.75 -1.64
C VAL A 871 6.58 -27.07 -0.76
N LEU A 872 6.76 -27.08 0.57
CA LEU A 872 5.68 -27.33 1.52
C LEU A 872 4.58 -26.26 1.41
N VAL A 873 4.98 -24.98 1.47
CA VAL A 873 4.05 -23.84 1.36
C VAL A 873 3.25 -23.91 0.07
N ASN A 874 3.89 -24.21 -1.07
CA ASN A 874 3.20 -24.30 -2.35
C ASN A 874 2.24 -25.48 -2.44
N LYS A 875 2.58 -26.63 -1.86
CA LYS A 875 1.67 -27.78 -1.79
C LYS A 875 0.44 -27.48 -0.97
N GLU A 876 0.60 -26.83 0.19
CA GLU A 876 -0.50 -26.58 1.12
C GLU A 876 -1.38 -25.39 0.72
N ASN A 877 -0.80 -24.32 0.16
CA ASN A 877 -1.49 -23.04 -0.02
C ASN A 877 -1.70 -22.64 -1.49
N PHE A 878 -0.94 -23.23 -2.42
CA PHE A 878 -0.93 -22.82 -3.84
C PHE A 878 -1.15 -24.00 -4.80
N ASN A 879 -1.72 -25.12 -4.34
CA ASN A 879 -2.00 -26.32 -5.14
C ASN A 879 -0.77 -26.85 -5.91
N GLY A 880 0.42 -26.77 -5.30
CA GLY A 880 1.69 -27.15 -5.91
C GLY A 880 2.17 -26.20 -7.02
N GLN A 881 1.58 -25.00 -7.15
CA GLN A 881 1.96 -24.05 -8.19
C GLN A 881 3.07 -23.09 -7.74
N PHE A 882 4.21 -23.11 -8.44
CA PHE A 882 5.34 -22.20 -8.21
C PHE A 882 5.33 -20.99 -9.15
N PHE A 883 4.82 -21.17 -10.37
CA PHE A 883 4.81 -20.16 -11.42
C PHE A 883 3.55 -20.26 -12.30
N GLU A 884 3.29 -19.20 -13.06
CA GLU A 884 2.29 -19.11 -14.13
C GLU A 884 2.90 -18.51 -15.40
N LEU A 885 2.43 -18.97 -16.56
CA LEU A 885 2.79 -18.40 -17.86
C LEU A 885 1.79 -17.30 -18.21
N LYS A 886 2.26 -16.06 -18.29
CA LYS A 886 1.42 -14.90 -18.61
C LYS A 886 1.30 -14.70 -20.12
N SER A 887 0.13 -14.22 -20.52
CA SER A 887 -0.17 -13.84 -21.90
C SER A 887 -1.28 -12.78 -21.93
N HIS A 888 -1.14 -11.81 -22.82
CA HIS A 888 -2.21 -10.87 -23.16
C HIS A 888 -3.18 -11.41 -24.22
N ASN A 889 -2.83 -12.51 -24.89
CA ASN A 889 -3.72 -13.25 -25.78
C ASN A 889 -4.29 -14.44 -25.01
N HIS A 890 -5.60 -14.40 -24.74
CA HIS A 890 -6.29 -15.51 -24.09
C HIS A 890 -6.03 -16.82 -24.88
N ASP A 891 -5.77 -17.91 -24.17
CA ASP A 891 -5.49 -19.27 -24.69
C ASP A 891 -4.08 -19.56 -25.25
N GLN A 892 -3.18 -18.58 -25.32
CA GLN A 892 -1.78 -18.80 -25.70
C GLN A 892 -0.87 -18.80 -24.48
N LYS A 893 0.07 -19.77 -24.40
CA LYS A 893 1.10 -19.86 -23.34
C LYS A 893 2.48 -19.35 -23.76
N TYR A 894 2.67 -19.13 -25.06
CA TYR A 894 3.91 -18.67 -25.67
C TYR A 894 3.62 -17.99 -27.01
N THR A 895 4.62 -17.27 -27.52
CA THR A 895 4.63 -16.75 -28.88
C THR A 895 5.87 -17.21 -29.65
N THR A 896 5.76 -17.21 -30.97
CA THR A 896 6.87 -17.45 -31.90
C THR A 896 7.33 -16.19 -32.63
N THR A 897 6.63 -15.06 -32.47
CA THR A 897 6.94 -13.79 -33.13
C THR A 897 8.18 -13.11 -32.56
N ALA A 898 8.60 -11.98 -33.13
CA ALA A 898 9.76 -11.24 -32.62
C ALA A 898 9.48 -10.68 -31.22
N LEU A 899 10.45 -10.84 -30.31
CA LEU A 899 10.47 -10.15 -29.02
C LEU A 899 11.30 -8.87 -29.14
N ILE A 900 10.70 -7.74 -28.84
CA ILE A 900 11.34 -6.43 -28.76
C ILE A 900 11.58 -6.13 -27.28
N ASN A 901 12.82 -6.33 -26.83
CA ASN A 901 13.25 -6.15 -25.44
C ASN A 901 14.15 -4.90 -25.38
N ILE A 902 13.58 -3.71 -25.19
CA ILE A 902 14.37 -2.47 -25.35
C ILE A 902 15.07 -2.09 -24.05
N ARG A 903 14.31 -2.10 -22.96
CA ARG A 903 14.77 -1.70 -21.61
C ARG A 903 13.80 -2.27 -20.57
N THR A 904 14.17 -2.13 -19.31
CA THR A 904 13.33 -2.58 -18.20
C THR A 904 11.90 -2.01 -18.30
N ARG A 905 10.91 -2.90 -18.30
CA ARG A 905 9.47 -2.61 -18.45
C ARG A 905 9.10 -1.89 -19.77
N PHE A 906 9.86 -2.15 -20.83
CA PHE A 906 9.55 -1.76 -22.20
C PHE A 906 9.83 -2.95 -23.14
N ASN A 907 8.98 -3.97 -23.01
CA ASN A 907 9.12 -5.25 -23.71
C ASN A 907 7.81 -5.56 -24.43
N MET A 908 7.87 -5.99 -25.68
CA MET A 908 6.67 -6.37 -26.44
C MET A 908 6.95 -7.43 -27.49
N THR A 909 5.92 -8.14 -27.92
CA THR A 909 5.98 -9.02 -29.11
C THR A 909 5.06 -8.49 -30.22
N GLU A 910 5.37 -8.82 -31.47
CA GLU A 910 4.63 -8.31 -32.64
C GLU A 910 3.13 -8.66 -32.58
N ASP A 911 2.81 -9.84 -32.05
CA ASP A 911 1.43 -10.31 -31.84
C ASP A 911 0.79 -9.85 -30.52
N ASN A 912 1.43 -8.94 -29.79
CA ASN A 912 1.03 -8.45 -28.46
C ASN A 912 0.94 -9.53 -27.36
N HIS A 913 1.43 -10.75 -27.58
CA HIS A 913 1.45 -11.80 -26.55
C HIS A 913 2.15 -11.34 -25.26
N ILE A 914 3.32 -10.71 -25.41
CA ILE A 914 4.04 -10.00 -24.34
C ILE A 914 3.83 -8.51 -24.58
N LYS A 915 3.42 -7.76 -23.56
CA LYS A 915 3.19 -6.31 -23.68
C LYS A 915 3.37 -5.55 -22.35
N ALA A 916 4.58 -5.06 -22.12
CA ALA A 916 4.92 -4.16 -21.03
C ALA A 916 5.39 -2.81 -21.60
N LEU A 917 4.48 -1.84 -21.73
CA LEU A 917 4.74 -0.52 -22.32
C LEU A 917 4.60 0.62 -21.29
N VAL A 918 5.43 0.59 -20.23
CA VAL A 918 5.30 1.54 -19.13
C VAL A 918 5.54 2.98 -19.59
N GLY A 919 4.67 3.89 -19.17
CA GLY A 919 4.76 5.32 -19.45
C GLY A 919 4.13 5.75 -20.77
N LEU A 920 3.56 4.82 -21.54
CA LEU A 920 2.77 5.10 -22.74
C LEU A 920 1.27 4.96 -22.45
N GLN A 921 0.46 5.84 -23.05
CA GLN A 921 -0.98 5.74 -22.92
C GLN A 921 -1.51 4.49 -23.65
N PRO A 922 -2.33 3.67 -22.99
CA PRO A 922 -3.00 2.54 -23.65
C PRO A 922 -3.75 3.00 -24.89
N ASN A 923 -3.78 2.15 -25.92
CA ASN A 923 -4.46 2.34 -27.21
C ASN A 923 -3.87 3.43 -28.14
N SER A 924 -3.37 4.54 -27.60
CA SER A 924 -2.69 5.60 -28.37
C SER A 924 -1.33 5.16 -28.93
N TRP A 925 -0.67 4.24 -28.22
CA TRP A 925 0.62 3.68 -28.59
C TRP A 925 0.50 2.17 -28.80
N THR A 926 0.22 1.78 -30.04
CA THR A 926 0.19 0.38 -30.47
C THR A 926 1.60 -0.16 -30.69
N THR A 927 1.74 -1.48 -30.60
CA THR A 927 3.00 -2.19 -30.88
C THR A 927 3.47 -1.92 -32.31
N ASP A 928 2.57 -2.00 -33.30
CA ASP A 928 2.87 -1.65 -34.70
C ASP A 928 3.43 -0.24 -34.87
N ARG A 929 2.90 0.73 -34.13
CA ARG A 929 3.39 2.11 -34.17
C ARG A 929 4.82 2.19 -33.65
N LEU A 930 5.12 1.48 -32.57
CA LEU A 930 6.47 1.44 -31.98
C LEU A 930 7.45 0.70 -32.89
N ILE A 931 7.02 -0.40 -33.53
CA ILE A 931 7.81 -1.13 -34.52
C ILE A 931 8.15 -0.23 -35.71
N LYS A 932 7.16 0.48 -36.28
CA LYS A 932 7.38 1.44 -37.38
C LYS A 932 8.36 2.56 -37.01
N LEU A 933 8.41 2.97 -35.74
CA LEU A 933 9.41 3.94 -35.28
C LEU A 933 10.82 3.33 -35.30
N LEU A 934 10.98 2.09 -34.82
CA LEU A 934 12.25 1.37 -34.88
C LEU A 934 12.72 1.15 -36.33
N GLU A 935 11.82 0.76 -37.24
CA GLU A 935 12.09 0.59 -38.67
C GLU A 935 12.55 1.89 -39.35
N LYS A 936 12.04 3.03 -38.89
CA LYS A 936 12.43 4.37 -39.36
C LYS A 936 13.67 4.93 -38.66
N ASP A 937 14.45 4.10 -37.96
CA ASP A 937 15.63 4.51 -37.20
C ASP A 937 15.30 5.62 -36.16
N THR A 938 14.05 5.68 -35.66
CA THR A 938 13.65 6.67 -34.66
C THR A 938 14.13 6.24 -33.28
N VAL A 939 14.87 7.12 -32.60
CA VAL A 939 15.49 6.84 -31.30
C VAL A 939 14.69 7.48 -30.16
N THR A 940 14.46 8.78 -30.25
CA THR A 940 13.73 9.54 -29.23
C THR A 940 12.49 10.14 -29.87
N PHE A 941 11.34 9.96 -29.22
CA PHE A 941 10.05 10.42 -29.75
C PHE A 941 9.24 11.14 -28.68
N LYS A 942 8.36 12.03 -29.15
CA LYS A 942 7.51 12.85 -28.31
C LYS A 942 6.25 12.06 -27.94
N VAL A 943 5.95 12.03 -26.65
CA VAL A 943 4.70 11.49 -26.10
C VAL A 943 3.98 12.62 -25.40
N ASP A 944 2.74 12.85 -25.78
CA ASP A 944 1.87 13.73 -25.01
C ASP A 944 1.31 12.92 -23.85
N ASP A 945 1.76 13.25 -22.65
CA ASP A 945 1.15 12.72 -21.44
C ASP A 945 0.01 13.65 -21.04
N PHE A 946 -1.09 13.07 -20.58
CA PHE A 946 -2.21 13.85 -20.08
C PHE A 946 -2.18 13.81 -18.56
N ARG A 947 -1.91 14.96 -17.98
CA ARG A 947 -2.09 15.16 -16.55
C ARG A 947 -3.41 15.88 -16.35
N MET A 948 -4.34 15.26 -15.63
CA MET A 948 -5.48 16.00 -15.08
C MET A 948 -4.96 16.99 -14.04
N GLN A 949 -5.47 18.22 -14.07
CA GLN A 949 -5.19 19.24 -13.08
C GLN A 949 -5.50 18.66 -11.70
N SER A 950 -4.48 18.60 -10.84
CA SER A 950 -4.70 18.20 -9.46
C SER A 950 -5.46 19.32 -8.74
N ILE A 951 -6.12 19.00 -7.63
CA ILE A 951 -6.79 20.04 -6.83
C ILE A 951 -5.80 21.13 -6.37
N ASN A 952 -4.51 20.79 -6.17
CA ASN A 952 -3.44 21.77 -5.91
C ASN A 952 -3.24 22.73 -7.11
N ASP A 953 -3.23 22.20 -8.33
CA ASP A 953 -3.04 23.02 -9.52
C ASP A 953 -4.29 23.91 -9.80
N MET A 954 -5.49 23.47 -9.40
CA MET A 954 -6.72 24.29 -9.44
C MET A 954 -6.68 25.44 -8.41
N LYS A 955 -6.09 25.18 -7.23
CA LYS A 955 -5.90 26.17 -6.17
C LYS A 955 -4.95 27.29 -6.56
N HIS A 956 -3.90 26.98 -7.32
CA HIS A 956 -2.84 27.92 -7.68
C HIS A 956 -3.07 28.68 -9.00
N SER A 957 -4.10 28.35 -9.79
CA SER A 957 -4.36 28.96 -11.10
C SER A 957 -5.21 30.24 -11.07
N ILE A 958 -5.43 30.87 -9.91
CA ILE A 958 -6.51 31.86 -9.75
C ILE A 958 -6.06 33.29 -10.12
N ASP A 959 -6.64 33.79 -11.21
CA ASP A 959 -7.17 35.16 -11.28
C ASP A 959 -8.63 35.08 -10.76
N ASN A 960 -8.97 35.88 -9.75
CA ASN A 960 -10.19 35.76 -8.91
C ASN A 960 -11.52 36.06 -9.64
N LYS A 961 -11.53 36.05 -10.98
CA LYS A 961 -12.64 36.52 -11.82
C LYS A 961 -13.19 35.48 -12.79
N HIS A 962 -12.47 34.39 -13.06
CA HIS A 962 -12.92 33.34 -13.99
C HIS A 962 -12.72 31.96 -13.36
N TYR A 963 -13.82 31.23 -13.28
CA TYR A 963 -14.05 30.01 -12.52
C TYR A 963 -13.14 28.85 -12.98
N THR A 964 -12.67 28.03 -12.03
CA THR A 964 -11.66 26.99 -12.31
C THR A 964 -12.29 25.75 -12.94
N SER A 965 -12.31 25.71 -14.27
CA SER A 965 -12.44 24.47 -15.04
C SER A 965 -11.35 23.47 -14.66
N MET A 966 -11.66 22.17 -14.61
CA MET A 966 -10.64 21.12 -14.54
C MET A 966 -9.81 21.13 -15.84
N ARG A 967 -8.57 21.61 -15.77
CA ARG A 967 -7.66 21.59 -16.93
C ARG A 967 -7.11 20.19 -17.13
N THR A 968 -7.00 19.76 -18.37
CA THR A 968 -6.10 18.66 -18.74
C THR A 968 -4.91 19.31 -19.42
N TRP A 969 -3.71 19.11 -18.87
CA TRP A 969 -2.51 19.60 -19.51
C TRP A 969 -1.93 18.47 -20.36
N LYS A 970 -1.71 18.75 -21.64
CA LYS A 970 -0.75 17.96 -22.42
C LYS A 970 0.64 18.33 -21.94
N GLN A 971 1.24 17.46 -21.14
CA GLN A 971 2.65 17.56 -20.82
C GLN A 971 3.42 16.67 -21.78
N SER A 972 4.02 17.27 -22.79
CA SER A 972 4.86 16.54 -23.72
C SER A 972 6.15 16.10 -23.04
N LYS A 973 6.43 14.80 -23.07
CA LYS A 973 7.68 14.17 -22.62
C LYS A 973 8.37 13.48 -23.78
N TRP A 974 9.70 13.46 -23.77
CA TRP A 974 10.49 12.73 -24.77
C TRP A 974 10.91 11.39 -24.19
N ILE A 975 10.51 10.29 -24.85
CA ILE A 975 10.87 8.92 -24.47
C ILE A 975 11.90 8.39 -25.45
N ASN A 976 12.87 7.65 -24.93
CA ASN A 976 13.97 7.06 -25.69
C ASN A 976 13.77 5.53 -25.87
N LEU A 977 13.88 5.05 -27.11
CA LEU A 977 13.95 3.65 -27.53
C LEU A 977 15.41 3.15 -27.48
N SER A 978 16.02 3.26 -26.30
CA SER A 978 17.37 2.78 -26.04
C SER A 978 17.42 1.90 -24.79
N PRO A 979 18.48 1.09 -24.64
CA PRO A 979 18.75 0.41 -23.39
C PRO A 979 18.84 1.39 -22.22
N ASP A 980 18.57 0.90 -21.02
CA ASP A 980 18.81 1.57 -19.73
C ASP A 980 20.22 1.30 -19.18
N ASP A 981 21.04 0.60 -19.97
CA ASP A 981 22.42 0.22 -19.67
C ASP A 981 22.51 -0.39 -18.26
N THR A 982 21.64 -1.36 -17.94
CA THR A 982 21.75 -2.11 -16.69
C THR A 982 23.05 -2.88 -16.63
N TYR A 983 23.44 -3.52 -17.74
CA TYR A 983 24.69 -4.26 -17.92
C TYR A 983 25.50 -3.68 -19.10
N GLN A 984 26.80 -3.95 -19.10
CA GLN A 984 27.73 -3.49 -20.13
C GLN A 984 27.60 -4.35 -21.40
N PRO A 985 27.36 -3.77 -22.58
CA PRO A 985 27.42 -4.47 -23.85
C PRO A 985 28.83 -5.01 -24.16
N ILE A 986 28.92 -6.29 -24.50
CA ILE A 986 30.19 -6.98 -24.86
C ILE A 986 30.14 -7.64 -26.25
N GLY A 987 28.96 -7.74 -26.84
CA GLY A 987 28.77 -8.30 -28.17
C GLY A 987 27.41 -7.96 -28.74
N PHE A 988 27.23 -8.23 -30.02
CA PHE A 988 25.94 -8.06 -30.72
C PHE A 988 25.69 -9.27 -31.62
N ILE A 989 24.50 -9.84 -31.52
CA ILE A 989 24.05 -10.95 -32.36
C ILE A 989 23.09 -10.40 -33.41
N PRO A 990 23.51 -10.28 -34.69
CA PRO A 990 22.67 -9.75 -35.75
C PRO A 990 21.61 -10.78 -36.19
N GLN A 991 20.40 -10.29 -36.47
CA GLN A 991 19.26 -11.04 -36.96
C GLN A 991 18.51 -10.20 -38.01
N GLY A 992 18.86 -10.41 -39.29
CA GLY A 992 18.40 -9.55 -40.37
C GLY A 992 18.95 -8.13 -40.21
N ASP A 993 18.05 -7.14 -40.23
CA ASP A 993 18.38 -5.70 -40.09
C ASP A 993 18.59 -5.24 -38.64
N PHE A 994 18.21 -6.07 -37.68
CA PHE A 994 18.27 -5.78 -36.24
C PHE A 994 19.08 -6.86 -35.53
N GLY A 995 19.01 -6.90 -34.21
CA GLY A 995 19.63 -7.92 -33.37
C GLY A 995 19.56 -7.56 -31.89
N TYR A 996 20.31 -8.27 -31.06
CA TYR A 996 20.36 -8.04 -29.63
C TYR A 996 21.77 -8.05 -29.07
N TYR A 997 21.95 -7.34 -27.96
CA TYR A 997 23.23 -7.24 -27.29
C TYR A 997 23.47 -8.41 -26.34
N LEU A 998 24.69 -8.94 -26.38
CA LEU A 998 25.26 -9.71 -25.28
C LEU A 998 25.85 -8.73 -24.28
N THR A 999 25.61 -8.97 -23.00
CA THR A 999 26.07 -8.07 -21.95
C THR A 999 26.74 -8.86 -20.82
N ARG A 1000 27.50 -8.13 -20.00
CA ARG A 1000 28.01 -8.61 -18.72
C ARG A 1000 27.70 -7.60 -17.61
N PRO A 1001 27.60 -8.02 -16.34
CA PRO A 1001 27.42 -7.08 -15.25
C PRO A 1001 28.64 -6.14 -15.12
N PHE A 1002 28.41 -4.91 -14.67
CA PHE A 1002 29.50 -4.00 -14.32
C PHE A 1002 30.22 -4.47 -13.06
N SER A 1003 31.52 -4.20 -12.96
CA SER A 1003 32.31 -4.60 -11.79
C SER A 1003 31.82 -3.89 -10.53
N SER A 1004 31.56 -2.58 -10.61
CA SER A 1004 31.25 -1.72 -9.47
C SER A 1004 30.18 -0.68 -9.78
N ILE A 1005 29.63 -0.06 -8.72
CA ILE A 1005 28.66 1.04 -8.86
C ILE A 1005 29.24 2.24 -9.59
N GLU A 1006 30.52 2.54 -9.36
CA GLU A 1006 31.20 3.67 -9.98
C GLU A 1006 31.32 3.48 -11.50
N GLU A 1007 31.64 2.25 -11.93
CA GLU A 1007 31.70 1.88 -13.34
C GLU A 1007 30.33 2.05 -14.02
N LEU A 1008 29.28 1.47 -13.43
CA LEU A 1008 27.90 1.56 -13.92
C LEU A 1008 27.44 3.03 -14.06
N MET A 1009 27.68 3.85 -13.03
CA MET A 1009 27.24 5.25 -13.01
C MET A 1009 27.98 6.10 -14.03
N THR A 1010 29.28 5.85 -14.23
CA THR A 1010 30.09 6.51 -15.25
C THR A 1010 29.56 6.17 -16.64
N TYR A 1011 29.38 4.88 -16.93
CA TYR A 1011 28.88 4.40 -18.22
C TYR A 1011 27.52 5.00 -18.58
N ARG A 1012 26.55 4.94 -17.66
CA ARG A 1012 25.21 5.51 -17.85
C ARG A 1012 25.22 7.01 -18.12
N LYS A 1013 26.03 7.75 -17.36
CA LYS A 1013 26.11 9.22 -17.46
C LYS A 1013 26.65 9.64 -18.82
N GLU A 1014 27.69 8.98 -19.31
CA GLU A 1014 28.37 9.34 -20.55
C GLU A 1014 27.62 8.87 -21.79
N LEU A 1015 27.03 7.66 -21.75
CA LEU A 1015 26.30 7.14 -22.91
C LEU A 1015 24.92 7.75 -23.09
N LYS A 1016 24.33 8.37 -22.06
CA LYS A 1016 22.98 8.95 -22.11
C LYS A 1016 22.71 9.78 -23.37
N ASN A 1017 23.63 10.65 -23.77
CA ASN A 1017 23.43 11.55 -24.91
C ASN A 1017 23.47 10.78 -26.25
N TYR A 1018 24.41 9.85 -26.38
CA TYR A 1018 24.54 8.97 -27.54
C TYR A 1018 23.32 8.06 -27.70
N ARG A 1019 22.83 7.51 -26.57
CA ARG A 1019 21.63 6.67 -26.54
C ARG A 1019 20.39 7.41 -27.02
N SER A 1020 20.31 8.74 -26.91
CA SER A 1020 19.16 9.53 -27.39
C SER A 1020 19.21 9.88 -28.88
N LEU A 1021 20.35 9.64 -29.54
CA LEU A 1021 20.61 10.09 -30.89
C LEU A 1021 20.78 8.94 -31.89
N PHE A 1022 21.48 7.86 -31.53
CA PHE A 1022 21.87 6.82 -32.48
C PHE A 1022 20.95 5.58 -32.40
N PRO A 1023 20.53 4.99 -33.54
CA PRO A 1023 19.68 3.78 -33.57
C PRO A 1023 20.39 2.53 -33.04
N ASN A 1024 20.35 2.33 -31.72
CA ASN A 1024 21.18 1.33 -31.03
C ASN A 1024 20.92 -0.12 -31.46
N PHE A 1025 19.75 -0.47 -32.00
CA PHE A 1025 19.39 -1.86 -32.32
C PHE A 1025 19.53 -2.21 -33.80
N ARG A 1026 19.73 -1.22 -34.66
CA ARG A 1026 19.89 -1.43 -36.10
C ARG A 1026 21.29 -1.94 -36.38
N LYS A 1027 21.40 -3.05 -37.12
CA LYS A 1027 22.65 -3.80 -37.35
C LYS A 1027 23.83 -2.89 -37.70
N LYS A 1028 23.68 -2.02 -38.70
CA LYS A 1028 24.74 -1.11 -39.17
C LYS A 1028 25.32 -0.21 -38.07
N TYR A 1029 24.50 0.24 -37.11
CA TYR A 1029 24.96 1.08 -36.00
C TYR A 1029 25.50 0.22 -34.85
N ALA A 1030 24.81 -0.87 -34.51
CA ALA A 1030 25.21 -1.77 -33.43
C ALA A 1030 26.59 -2.40 -33.68
N GLU A 1031 26.88 -2.82 -34.92
CA GLU A 1031 28.18 -3.37 -35.30
C GLU A 1031 29.31 -2.33 -35.16
N GLN A 1032 29.07 -1.06 -35.52
CA GLN A 1032 30.06 0.00 -35.31
C GLN A 1032 30.21 0.34 -33.83
N PHE A 1033 29.12 0.38 -33.07
CA PHE A 1033 29.15 0.62 -31.63
C PHE A 1033 29.98 -0.45 -30.92
N MET A 1034 29.85 -1.72 -31.32
CA MET A 1034 30.63 -2.81 -30.73
C MET A 1034 32.11 -2.83 -31.13
N LYS A 1035 32.51 -2.11 -32.19
CA LYS A 1035 33.93 -1.90 -32.50
C LYS A 1035 34.59 -0.85 -31.61
N LEU A 1036 33.80 0.00 -30.95
CA LEU A 1036 34.29 1.00 -30.01
C LEU A 1036 34.63 0.35 -28.67
N ASP A 1037 35.69 0.82 -28.02
CA ASP A 1037 36.11 0.32 -26.71
C ASP A 1037 35.14 0.73 -25.60
N GLN A 1038 34.23 -0.17 -25.24
CA GLN A 1038 33.19 0.06 -24.24
C GLN A 1038 33.70 0.05 -22.79
N THR A 1039 35.00 -0.17 -22.55
CA THR A 1039 35.56 -0.25 -21.20
C THR A 1039 35.57 1.11 -20.51
N VAL A 1040 35.28 1.13 -19.21
CA VAL A 1040 35.51 2.31 -18.38
C VAL A 1040 36.94 2.25 -17.85
N ARG A 1041 37.71 3.31 -18.05
CA ARG A 1041 39.12 3.40 -17.68
C ARG A 1041 39.38 4.63 -16.83
N ASP A 1042 40.45 4.54 -16.03
CA ASP A 1042 40.95 5.63 -15.21
C ASP A 1042 41.93 6.49 -16.03
N TYR A 1043 41.72 7.81 -16.01
CA TYR A 1043 42.55 8.79 -16.70
C TYR A 1043 43.14 9.77 -15.69
N HIS A 1044 44.47 9.89 -15.70
CA HIS A 1044 45.21 10.70 -14.75
C HIS A 1044 45.48 12.10 -15.30
N HIS A 1045 45.09 13.13 -14.55
CA HIS A 1045 45.44 14.54 -14.79
C HIS A 1045 46.14 15.10 -13.56
N GLY A 1046 47.44 14.86 -13.45
CA GLY A 1046 48.19 15.10 -12.21
C GLY A 1046 47.73 14.15 -11.10
N GLU A 1047 47.29 14.69 -9.96
CA GLU A 1047 46.73 13.92 -8.84
C GLU A 1047 45.25 13.55 -9.02
N LEU A 1048 44.55 14.17 -9.98
CA LEU A 1048 43.13 13.91 -10.23
C LEU A 1048 42.96 12.65 -11.09
N ILE A 1049 42.16 11.70 -10.61
CA ILE A 1049 41.75 10.49 -11.35
C ILE A 1049 40.30 10.67 -11.81
N GLU A 1050 40.08 10.64 -13.12
CA GLU A 1050 38.74 10.69 -13.72
C GLU A 1050 38.43 9.38 -14.45
N LYS A 1051 37.23 8.83 -14.25
CA LYS A 1051 36.76 7.64 -14.99
C LYS A 1051 35.96 8.06 -16.22
N HIS A 1052 36.27 7.44 -17.35
CA HIS A 1052 35.55 7.66 -18.61
C HIS A 1052 35.37 6.35 -19.37
N VAL A 1053 34.30 6.27 -20.16
CA VAL A 1053 34.18 5.28 -21.23
C VAL A 1053 35.25 5.59 -22.27
N SER A 1054 36.08 4.60 -22.59
CA SER A 1054 37.33 4.76 -23.32
C SER A 1054 37.17 5.56 -24.62
N TRP A 1055 36.23 5.18 -25.48
CA TRP A 1055 35.98 5.89 -26.73
C TRP A 1055 35.32 7.27 -26.56
N VAL A 1056 34.54 7.49 -25.49
CA VAL A 1056 33.84 8.76 -25.25
C VAL A 1056 34.82 9.86 -24.85
N LYS A 1057 35.88 9.51 -24.11
CA LYS A 1057 36.95 10.44 -23.71
C LYS A 1057 37.63 11.08 -24.92
N ASP A 1058 37.80 10.31 -25.99
CA ASP A 1058 38.48 10.76 -27.22
C ASP A 1058 37.53 11.45 -28.22
N ASP A 1059 36.22 11.33 -28.02
CA ASP A 1059 35.21 11.90 -28.90
C ASP A 1059 35.03 13.42 -28.72
N VAL A 1060 34.33 14.04 -29.69
CA VAL A 1060 33.87 15.41 -29.58
C VAL A 1060 32.87 15.51 -28.43
N TYR A 1061 32.96 16.62 -27.70
CA TYR A 1061 32.09 16.89 -26.56
C TYR A 1061 30.62 17.06 -26.93
N LEU A 1062 29.82 16.01 -26.76
CA LEU A 1062 28.37 15.99 -26.98
C LEU A 1062 27.63 16.18 -25.64
N LYS A 1063 27.00 17.34 -25.43
CA LYS A 1063 26.28 17.66 -24.19
C LYS A 1063 24.91 18.30 -24.39
N GLY A 1064 24.02 18.03 -23.45
CA GLY A 1064 22.75 18.73 -23.26
C GLY A 1064 22.03 18.18 -22.03
N LYS A 1065 21.21 18.99 -21.38
CA LYS A 1065 20.41 18.57 -20.21
C LYS A 1065 19.09 17.94 -20.64
N SER A 1066 18.55 18.36 -21.78
CA SER A 1066 17.32 17.86 -22.39
C SER A 1066 17.57 17.30 -23.80
N TYR A 1067 16.66 16.47 -24.32
CA TYR A 1067 16.78 15.93 -25.69
C TYR A 1067 16.87 17.04 -26.75
N LEU A 1068 16.10 18.13 -26.58
CA LEU A 1068 16.13 19.25 -27.53
C LEU A 1068 17.48 19.95 -27.53
N GLU A 1069 18.07 20.20 -26.36
CA GLU A 1069 19.44 20.74 -26.25
C GLU A 1069 20.47 19.80 -26.87
N ILE A 1070 20.35 18.48 -26.61
CA ILE A 1070 21.23 17.47 -27.19
C ILE A 1070 21.13 17.50 -28.72
N LEU A 1071 19.92 17.54 -29.28
CA LEU A 1071 19.69 17.56 -30.72
C LEU A 1071 20.19 18.85 -31.37
N GLU A 1072 19.99 20.00 -30.71
CA GLU A 1072 20.49 21.30 -31.17
C GLU A 1072 22.02 21.32 -31.17
N ASN A 1073 22.66 20.92 -30.07
CA ASN A 1073 24.12 20.81 -29.98
C ASN A 1073 24.67 19.83 -31.02
N TYR A 1074 23.98 18.71 -31.22
CA TYR A 1074 24.34 17.70 -32.21
C TYR A 1074 24.43 18.31 -33.62
N LYS A 1075 23.34 18.97 -34.06
CA LYS A 1075 23.26 19.58 -35.40
C LYS A 1075 24.19 20.78 -35.56
N LYS A 1076 24.26 21.66 -34.56
CA LYS A 1076 25.01 22.92 -34.66
C LYS A 1076 26.51 22.75 -34.46
N GLU A 1077 26.98 21.79 -33.68
CA GLU A 1077 28.40 21.75 -33.29
C GLU A 1077 29.02 20.37 -33.53
N TYR A 1078 28.36 19.31 -33.07
CA TYR A 1078 28.95 17.97 -33.04
C TYR A 1078 29.20 17.40 -34.44
N VAL A 1079 28.17 17.39 -35.31
CA VAL A 1079 28.27 16.85 -36.69
C VAL A 1079 29.42 17.50 -37.46
N GLN A 1080 29.53 18.82 -37.34
CA GLN A 1080 30.51 19.62 -38.07
C GLN A 1080 31.94 19.35 -37.61
N LYS A 1081 32.15 19.13 -36.30
CA LYS A 1081 33.45 18.74 -35.75
C LYS A 1081 33.83 17.31 -36.16
N VAL A 1082 32.89 16.37 -36.16
CA VAL A 1082 33.15 15.01 -36.63
C VAL A 1082 33.47 14.99 -38.12
N MET A 1083 32.74 15.75 -38.94
CA MET A 1083 33.00 15.88 -40.37
C MET A 1083 34.37 16.50 -40.64
N LEU A 1084 34.77 17.53 -39.87
CA LEU A 1084 36.10 18.11 -39.96
C LEU A 1084 37.22 17.11 -39.64
N ARG A 1085 37.05 16.28 -38.59
CA ARG A 1085 37.99 15.22 -38.24
C ARG A 1085 38.07 14.15 -39.33
N TYR A 1086 36.93 13.78 -39.93
CA TYR A 1086 36.88 12.85 -41.07
C TYR A 1086 37.67 13.39 -42.27
N LEU A 1087 37.39 14.64 -42.66
CA LEU A 1087 38.11 15.31 -43.74
C LEU A 1087 39.60 15.48 -43.46
N ALA A 1088 39.99 15.70 -42.20
CA ALA A 1088 41.40 15.84 -41.83
C ALA A 1088 42.20 14.55 -42.05
N GLN A 1089 41.57 13.39 -41.86
CA GLN A 1089 42.19 12.08 -42.08
C GLN A 1089 42.24 11.67 -43.55
N HIS A 1090 41.29 12.16 -44.36
CA HIS A 1090 41.12 11.79 -45.77
C HIS A 1090 41.35 12.99 -46.69
N SER A 1091 42.16 13.96 -46.25
CA SER A 1091 42.32 15.26 -46.93
C SER A 1091 42.77 15.14 -48.38
N ASP A 1092 43.48 14.06 -48.68
CA ASP A 1092 44.12 13.82 -49.96
C ASP A 1092 43.15 13.20 -50.97
N GLU A 1093 41.95 12.80 -50.54
CA GLU A 1093 40.89 12.21 -51.38
C GLU A 1093 39.88 13.23 -51.93
N TYR A 1094 39.86 14.46 -51.40
CA TYR A 1094 38.78 15.43 -51.65
C TYR A 1094 39.28 16.83 -52.04
N ASP A 1095 38.52 17.54 -52.87
CA ASP A 1095 38.73 18.96 -53.15
C ASP A 1095 38.34 19.80 -51.93
N LEU A 1096 39.34 20.06 -51.09
CA LEU A 1096 39.17 20.82 -49.84
C LEU A 1096 38.69 22.25 -50.07
N LYS A 1097 39.01 22.87 -51.21
CA LYS A 1097 38.64 24.26 -51.48
C LYS A 1097 37.17 24.37 -51.86
N LEU A 1098 36.68 23.42 -52.64
CA LEU A 1098 35.25 23.30 -52.95
C LEU A 1098 34.44 22.98 -51.69
N ILE A 1099 34.88 22.00 -50.89
CA ILE A 1099 34.24 21.67 -49.60
C ILE A 1099 34.20 22.87 -48.64
N TYR A 1100 35.29 23.65 -48.58
CA TYR A 1100 35.33 24.83 -47.74
C TYR A 1100 34.24 25.84 -48.12
N ASN A 1101 34.12 26.17 -49.40
CA ASN A 1101 33.12 27.13 -49.88
C ASN A 1101 31.70 26.63 -49.61
N ASP A 1102 31.44 25.34 -49.89
CA ASP A 1102 30.08 24.81 -49.88
C ASP A 1102 29.59 24.45 -48.46
N LEU A 1103 30.48 24.02 -47.56
CA LEU A 1103 30.10 23.45 -46.25
C LEU A 1103 30.66 24.19 -45.03
N PHE A 1104 31.77 24.94 -45.16
CA PHE A 1104 32.51 25.48 -44.01
C PHE A 1104 32.77 26.99 -44.03
N GLN A 1105 32.36 27.70 -45.08
CA GLN A 1105 32.62 29.14 -45.24
C GLN A 1105 32.01 29.96 -44.10
N ASP A 1106 30.83 29.58 -43.62
CA ASP A 1106 30.15 30.23 -42.49
C ASP A 1106 30.87 30.03 -41.14
N ARG A 1107 31.79 29.06 -41.04
CA ARG A 1107 32.52 28.73 -39.81
C ARG A 1107 33.95 29.22 -39.78
N TYR A 1108 34.61 29.27 -40.94
CA TYR A 1108 36.00 29.70 -41.05
C TYR A 1108 36.09 30.90 -41.99
N LYS A 1109 36.51 32.05 -41.44
CA LYS A 1109 36.64 33.31 -42.20
C LYS A 1109 37.51 33.21 -43.45
N GLU A 1110 38.48 32.30 -43.46
CA GLU A 1110 39.40 32.10 -44.58
C GLU A 1110 39.72 30.61 -44.76
N PHE A 1111 39.93 30.18 -46.01
CA PHE A 1111 40.37 28.81 -46.35
C PHE A 1111 41.65 28.39 -45.60
N LYS A 1112 42.57 29.34 -45.37
CA LYS A 1112 43.80 29.09 -44.59
C LYS A 1112 43.51 28.69 -43.14
N SER A 1113 42.45 29.24 -42.54
CA SER A 1113 42.01 28.89 -41.18
C SER A 1113 41.40 27.49 -41.14
N PHE A 1114 40.61 27.13 -42.17
CA PHE A 1114 40.08 25.78 -42.34
C PHE A 1114 41.20 24.74 -42.48
N ASN A 1115 42.19 24.97 -43.36
CA ASN A 1115 43.34 24.07 -43.50
C ASN A 1115 44.15 23.90 -42.21
N ARG A 1116 44.29 24.97 -41.41
CA ARG A 1116 44.94 24.89 -40.09
C ARG A 1116 44.11 24.02 -39.13
N ALA A 1117 42.79 24.12 -39.21
CA ALA A 1117 41.89 23.29 -38.42
C ALA A 1117 41.98 21.81 -38.83
N LEU A 1118 42.02 21.49 -40.12
CA LEU A 1118 42.25 20.12 -40.61
C LEU A 1118 43.55 19.54 -40.05
N LYS A 1119 44.68 20.26 -40.16
CA LYS A 1119 45.97 19.80 -39.62
C LYS A 1119 45.92 19.49 -38.11
N ARG A 1120 45.18 20.27 -37.31
CA ARG A 1120 45.03 20.04 -35.86
C ARG A 1120 44.18 18.82 -35.51
N ASN A 1121 43.37 18.34 -36.45
CA ASN A 1121 42.40 17.26 -36.24
C ASN A 1121 42.79 15.94 -36.91
N LYS A 1122 43.95 15.86 -37.60
CA LYS A 1122 44.36 14.69 -38.39
C LYS A 1122 44.35 13.39 -37.59
N ASP A 1123 44.84 13.39 -36.36
CA ASP A 1123 44.93 12.16 -35.54
C ASP A 1123 43.80 12.04 -34.50
N GLN A 1124 42.72 12.81 -34.63
CA GLN A 1124 41.63 12.81 -33.65
C GLN A 1124 40.57 11.74 -33.96
N PHE A 1125 39.96 11.17 -32.92
CA PHE A 1125 38.91 10.16 -33.05
C PHE A 1125 37.70 10.66 -33.85
N ILE A 1126 37.25 9.84 -34.81
CA ILE A 1126 36.05 10.08 -35.61
C ILE A 1126 34.98 9.10 -35.13
N ASN A 1127 33.86 9.63 -34.64
CA ASN A 1127 32.76 8.78 -34.21
C ASN A 1127 32.05 8.12 -35.41
N PRO A 1128 32.15 6.79 -35.61
CA PRO A 1128 31.58 6.11 -36.77
C PRO A 1128 30.05 6.14 -36.78
N LEU A 1129 29.39 6.29 -35.62
CA LEU A 1129 27.94 6.38 -35.53
C LEU A 1129 27.42 7.67 -36.15
N CYS A 1130 28.17 8.77 -36.00
CA CYS A 1130 27.85 10.04 -36.62
C CYS A 1130 28.10 10.02 -38.13
N VAL A 1131 29.19 9.38 -38.57
CA VAL A 1131 29.50 9.18 -40.00
C VAL A 1131 28.36 8.45 -40.70
N LEU A 1132 27.84 7.37 -40.07
CA LEU A 1132 26.69 6.63 -40.57
C LEU A 1132 25.40 7.43 -40.57
N ARG A 1133 25.10 8.12 -39.46
CA ARG A 1133 23.81 8.81 -39.30
C ARG A 1133 23.63 9.98 -40.27
N GLU A 1134 24.68 10.76 -40.45
CA GLU A 1134 24.67 11.95 -41.32
C GLU A 1134 25.11 11.62 -42.75
N ASN A 1135 25.33 10.34 -43.04
CA ASN A 1135 25.80 9.85 -44.34
C ASN A 1135 26.97 10.67 -44.90
N ILE A 1136 27.99 10.92 -44.06
CA ILE A 1136 29.09 11.84 -44.37
C ILE A 1136 29.83 11.42 -45.64
N ILE A 1137 30.04 10.11 -45.84
CA ILE A 1137 30.76 9.57 -47.00
C ILE A 1137 30.01 9.90 -48.31
N ASP A 1138 28.70 9.66 -48.37
CA ASP A 1138 27.93 9.98 -49.58
C ASP A 1138 27.80 11.49 -49.78
N THR A 1139 27.66 12.26 -48.70
CA THR A 1139 27.65 13.74 -48.75
C THR A 1139 28.94 14.28 -49.35
N LEU A 1140 30.07 13.66 -49.03
CA LEU A 1140 31.39 14.06 -49.53
C LEU A 1140 31.73 13.46 -50.90
N ARG A 1141 30.98 12.46 -51.39
CA ARG A 1141 31.28 11.74 -52.63
C ARG A 1141 31.41 12.66 -53.84
N THR A 1142 30.61 13.72 -53.93
CA THR A 1142 30.63 14.68 -55.05
C THR A 1142 31.86 15.58 -55.05
N TYR A 1143 32.63 15.60 -53.96
CA TYR A 1143 33.83 16.42 -53.80
C TYR A 1143 35.13 15.61 -53.92
N ARG A 1144 35.04 14.32 -54.26
CA ARG A 1144 36.25 13.52 -54.50
C ARG A 1144 37.02 14.09 -55.67
N ILE A 1145 38.34 14.15 -55.53
CA ILE A 1145 39.23 14.53 -56.64
C ILE A 1145 39.04 13.45 -57.71
N GLN A 1146 38.48 13.83 -58.85
CA GLN A 1146 38.40 12.94 -60.02
C GLN A 1146 39.79 12.89 -60.65
N ASP A 1147 40.29 11.68 -60.92
CA ASP A 1147 41.59 11.45 -61.58
C ASP A 1147 41.70 12.13 -62.95
#